data_AF-A0A367IA75-F1
#
_entry.id   AF-A0A367IA75-F1
#
_cell.length_a   1.000
_cell.length_b   1.000
_cell.length_c   1.000
_cell.angle_alpha   90.00
_cell.angle_beta   90.00
_cell.angle_gamma   90.00
#
_symmetry.space_group_name_H-M   'P 1'
#
loop_
_entity.id
_entity.type
_entity.pdbx_description
1 polymer ?
#
loop_
_entity_poly.entity_id
_entity_poly.type
_entity_poly.pdbx_seq_one_letter_code
_entity_poly.pdbx_strand_id
1 'polypeptide(L)'
;MWLDAVLIGGALAATCLAIHHGVKKRSPHPKEFWILGIQSLPFIVLILAFIVDYDALRLVRSHGSPNLPLHYRVSAAWAGRAGPLLLWVAWLAAVRIWWRRRPNDNSIRNRLGSGVVLHFLILMILFIALLLQPFEFDPDAIRHELNVYLQTDLMVIHPPIVFSFYAFCLLVGSIALEGMINGSEHHSIHEEQLPAARAAFFTGTVGIGLGGLWAYTVLDWGGYWAWDPVETASFLPWLTALLVIHVRMTPRPDGRESAVEWAPALGLLTGALAMHSTLVTRANGVWASVHAFVVSDVDAVLPDDAYLRVLSLWSEGVEGAEVLLEFTIMLVLLGAATLLLARNQAERVHRSGADTLLTRHPFLAYGILIGISVIHIHSASLSVAVIAIPVLILMIHDRVHTVLWSSVGVIIMLFSRWSWHLETVEAGLGMLLFLLPWLLAPEEDASTQRLNVRRLTLFVPLAGGGAFLLLTWLLLLAEIDGPSPEAHEAFGAILIGLLAAGLLTYSLRRSSEKQRWYVLGFSLLLSIVSVWVGESYLPLPGNADQLISTSITRGDIARFLLVWLILAALPALTELFTEIRARSRASVHRQPTMLRLASHVAHAGILLLLIGHVLTTTLVDRVDPSHQVTLIRDEPVQHGHLIFTMRDIETSVRGEPIFDDRFNIGDAFFGIVIDVGDEDGNILGEVRPGVLRFDAEDSGSITPRSEVDRLVMWDGDVIMILDLNQMSLIMNDGLLGGLDEVDRVRLTVYELPGSHLVWTGWIMIVIGSMMTLNSRGITANLSDESE
;
A
#
# COMPACT_ATOMS: atom_id res chain seq x y z
N MET A 1 9.03 23.15 -26.05
CA MET A 1 7.85 23.84 -26.65
C MET A 1 7.33 23.17 -27.93
N TRP A 2 8.02 23.21 -29.08
CA TRP A 2 7.46 22.60 -30.32
C TRP A 2 7.30 21.07 -30.23
N LEU A 3 8.24 20.37 -29.60
CA LEU A 3 8.18 18.91 -29.47
C LEU A 3 7.05 18.47 -28.52
N ASP A 4 6.87 19.15 -27.39
CA ASP A 4 5.73 18.95 -26.48
C ASP A 4 4.39 19.18 -27.19
N ALA A 5 4.27 20.29 -27.94
CA ALA A 5 3.05 20.62 -28.66
C ALA A 5 2.70 19.55 -29.72
N VAL A 6 3.69 18.94 -30.36
CA VAL A 6 3.47 17.87 -31.35
C VAL A 6 3.15 16.54 -30.66
N LEU A 7 3.99 16.08 -29.73
CA LEU A 7 3.85 14.77 -29.10
C LEU A 7 2.67 14.73 -28.14
N ILE A 8 2.65 15.63 -27.16
CA ILE A 8 1.60 15.68 -26.13
C ILE A 8 0.34 16.32 -26.70
N GLY A 9 0.45 17.40 -27.48
CA GLY A 9 -0.72 18.00 -28.13
C GLY A 9 -1.43 17.06 -29.10
N GLY A 10 -0.68 16.24 -29.86
CA GLY A 10 -1.24 15.17 -30.69
C GLY A 10 -1.97 14.11 -29.86
N ALA A 11 -1.39 13.69 -28.73
CA ALA A 11 -2.02 12.76 -27.79
C ALA A 11 -3.30 13.34 -27.16
N LEU A 12 -3.30 14.61 -26.76
CA LEU A 12 -4.47 15.33 -26.25
C LEU A 12 -5.60 15.36 -27.29
N ALA A 13 -5.28 15.73 -28.54
CA ALA A 13 -6.27 15.76 -29.62
C ALA A 13 -6.88 14.38 -29.90
N ALA A 14 -6.04 13.33 -29.97
CA ALA A 14 -6.50 11.94 -30.13
C ALA A 14 -7.41 11.50 -28.98
N THR A 15 -7.09 11.90 -27.75
CA THR A 15 -7.87 11.61 -26.55
C THR A 15 -9.23 12.30 -26.59
N CYS A 16 -9.28 13.59 -26.95
CA CYS A 16 -10.53 14.33 -27.14
C CYS A 16 -11.43 13.69 -28.20
N LEU A 17 -10.88 13.18 -29.30
CA LEU A 17 -11.63 12.45 -30.32
C LEU A 17 -12.26 11.16 -29.77
N ALA A 18 -11.52 10.42 -28.94
CA ALA A 18 -12.04 9.21 -28.28
C ALA A 18 -13.20 9.52 -27.34
N ILE A 19 -13.04 10.55 -26.49
CA ILE A 19 -14.06 11.00 -25.54
C ILE A 19 -15.30 11.48 -26.30
N HIS A 20 -15.13 12.35 -27.30
CA HIS A 20 -16.24 12.88 -28.09
C HIS A 20 -17.04 11.76 -28.76
N HIS A 21 -16.35 10.81 -29.39
CA HIS A 21 -17.00 9.66 -30.01
C HIS A 21 -17.71 8.79 -28.96
N GLY A 22 -17.04 8.48 -27.85
CA GLY A 22 -17.61 7.68 -26.76
C GLY A 22 -18.89 8.28 -26.21
N VAL A 23 -18.89 9.58 -25.89
CA VAL A 23 -20.07 10.30 -25.39
C VAL A 23 -21.21 10.32 -26.42
N LYS A 24 -20.89 10.62 -27.70
CA LYS A 24 -21.90 10.80 -28.76
C LYS A 24 -22.49 9.49 -29.28
N LYS A 25 -21.65 8.46 -29.46
CA LYS A 25 -22.02 7.17 -30.05
C LYS A 25 -22.31 6.09 -29.02
N ARG A 26 -22.02 6.37 -27.74
CA ARG A 26 -22.15 5.40 -26.64
C ARG A 26 -21.42 4.09 -26.95
N SER A 27 -20.25 4.18 -27.57
CA SER A 27 -19.41 3.06 -27.97
C SER A 27 -17.93 3.48 -28.04
N PRO A 28 -16.95 2.58 -27.91
CA PRO A 28 -15.55 2.94 -28.02
C PRO A 28 -15.22 3.34 -29.46
N HIS A 29 -14.24 4.23 -29.64
CA HIS A 29 -13.85 4.70 -30.97
C HIS A 29 -13.39 3.52 -31.85
N PRO A 30 -13.77 3.45 -33.14
CA PRO A 30 -13.39 2.32 -34.01
C PRO A 30 -11.87 2.17 -34.18
N LYS A 31 -11.13 3.28 -34.05
CA LYS A 31 -9.66 3.32 -34.06
C LYS A 31 -9.03 3.47 -32.67
N GLU A 32 -9.72 3.03 -31.61
CA GLU A 32 -9.24 3.20 -30.23
C GLU A 32 -7.83 2.64 -29.99
N PHE A 33 -7.46 1.51 -30.60
CA PHE A 33 -6.09 0.98 -30.47
C PHE A 33 -5.02 1.93 -31.01
N TRP A 34 -5.30 2.65 -32.10
CA TRP A 34 -4.40 3.68 -32.60
C TRP A 34 -4.32 4.88 -31.65
N ILE A 35 -5.46 5.29 -31.11
CA ILE A 35 -5.52 6.39 -30.13
C ILE A 35 -4.70 6.04 -28.89
N LEU A 36 -4.83 4.83 -28.36
CA LEU A 36 -4.05 4.35 -27.21
C LEU A 36 -2.54 4.28 -27.53
N GLY A 37 -2.19 3.93 -28.76
CA GLY A 37 -0.80 4.02 -29.25
C GLY A 37 -0.28 5.46 -29.28
N ILE A 38 -1.08 6.40 -29.77
CA ILE A 38 -0.72 7.84 -29.79
C ILE A 38 -0.61 8.39 -28.37
N GLN A 39 -1.49 7.99 -27.45
CA GLN A 39 -1.43 8.36 -26.03
C GLN A 39 -0.13 7.89 -25.37
N SER A 40 0.37 6.72 -25.74
CA SER A 40 1.61 6.15 -25.19
C SER A 40 2.88 6.64 -25.88
N LEU A 41 2.75 7.28 -27.05
CA LEU A 41 3.88 7.69 -27.89
C LEU A 41 4.84 8.67 -27.18
N PRO A 42 4.38 9.69 -26.43
CA PRO A 42 5.29 10.56 -25.68
C PRO A 42 6.22 9.77 -24.75
N PHE A 43 5.70 8.80 -24.00
CA PHE A 43 6.52 7.99 -23.10
C PHE A 43 7.57 7.16 -23.86
N ILE A 44 7.17 6.54 -24.97
CA ILE A 44 8.08 5.76 -25.82
C ILE A 44 9.21 6.64 -26.36
N VAL A 45 8.90 7.86 -26.83
CA VAL A 45 9.91 8.81 -27.31
C VAL A 45 10.83 9.25 -26.18
N LEU A 46 10.30 9.50 -24.98
CA LEU A 46 11.10 9.88 -23.82
C LEU A 46 12.09 8.76 -23.44
N ILE A 47 11.64 7.50 -23.36
CA ILE A 47 12.53 6.36 -23.12
C ILE A 47 13.62 6.29 -24.18
N LEU A 48 13.27 6.42 -25.46
CA LEU A 48 14.26 6.37 -26.54
C LEU A 48 15.29 7.50 -26.41
N ALA A 49 14.86 8.70 -25.98
CA ALA A 49 15.77 9.82 -25.73
C ALA A 49 16.78 9.50 -24.61
N PHE A 50 16.35 8.87 -23.51
CA PHE A 50 17.28 8.41 -22.47
C PHE A 50 18.19 7.25 -22.93
N ILE A 51 17.67 6.29 -23.72
CA ILE A 51 18.44 5.17 -24.27
C ILE A 51 19.56 5.64 -25.20
N VAL A 52 19.37 6.74 -25.92
CA VAL A 52 20.42 7.34 -26.77
C VAL A 52 21.16 8.49 -26.10
N ASP A 53 20.81 8.83 -24.86
CA ASP A 53 21.34 9.97 -24.10
C ASP A 53 21.27 11.27 -24.90
N TYR A 54 20.07 11.58 -25.40
CA TYR A 54 19.82 12.82 -26.14
C TYR A 54 19.79 14.02 -25.17
N ASP A 55 20.99 14.45 -24.79
CA ASP A 55 21.30 15.46 -23.76
C ASP A 55 20.88 16.89 -24.10
N ALA A 56 20.34 17.13 -25.30
CA ALA A 56 19.75 18.41 -25.67
C ALA A 56 18.37 18.63 -25.02
N LEU A 57 17.74 17.57 -24.50
CA LEU A 57 16.53 17.67 -23.68
C LEU A 57 16.90 17.85 -22.22
N ARG A 58 16.31 18.87 -21.57
CA ARG A 58 16.58 19.22 -20.17
C ARG A 58 16.41 18.03 -19.22
N LEU A 59 15.33 17.25 -19.43
CA LEU A 59 15.02 16.12 -18.56
C LEU A 59 16.04 14.98 -18.69
N VAL A 60 16.53 14.73 -19.91
CA VAL A 60 17.58 13.73 -20.16
C VAL A 60 18.91 14.21 -19.58
N ARG A 61 19.24 15.49 -19.76
CA ARG A 61 20.48 16.08 -19.23
C ARG A 61 20.55 16.11 -17.69
N SER A 62 19.41 16.17 -17.02
CA SER A 62 19.32 16.25 -15.55
C SER A 62 19.23 14.91 -14.83
N HIS A 63 18.97 13.82 -15.55
CA HIS A 63 18.80 12.49 -14.93
C HIS A 63 19.51 11.36 -15.69
N GLY A 64 20.00 11.63 -16.89
CA GLY A 64 20.65 10.67 -17.78
C GLY A 64 22.16 10.83 -17.79
N SER A 65 22.85 9.75 -18.12
CA SER A 65 24.29 9.72 -18.35
C SER A 65 24.63 8.56 -19.29
N PRO A 66 25.62 8.72 -20.19
CA PRO A 66 26.08 7.67 -21.09
C PRO A 66 26.90 6.61 -20.34
N ASN A 67 27.40 6.95 -19.15
CA ASN A 67 28.15 6.04 -18.27
C ASN A 67 27.22 5.07 -17.52
N LEU A 68 25.91 5.35 -17.49
CA LEU A 68 24.94 4.45 -16.86
C LEU A 68 24.71 3.21 -17.73
N PRO A 69 24.68 2.01 -17.12
CA PRO A 69 24.14 0.82 -17.75
C PRO A 69 22.78 1.05 -18.42
N LEU A 70 22.50 0.34 -19.51
CA LEU A 70 21.31 0.58 -20.34
C LEU A 70 19.98 0.52 -19.55
N HIS A 71 19.87 -0.39 -18.58
CA HIS A 71 18.66 -0.52 -17.76
C HIS A 71 18.44 0.70 -16.85
N TYR A 72 19.50 1.32 -16.33
CA TYR A 72 19.41 2.57 -15.55
C TYR A 72 19.10 3.79 -16.41
N ARG A 73 19.57 3.80 -17.66
CA ARG A 73 19.14 4.82 -18.63
C ARG A 73 17.65 4.73 -18.89
N VAL A 74 17.10 3.52 -19.01
CA VAL A 74 15.65 3.34 -19.14
C VAL A 74 14.93 3.82 -17.87
N SER A 75 15.42 3.48 -16.68
CA SER A 75 14.76 3.88 -15.43
C SER A 75 14.88 5.36 -15.08
N ALA A 76 15.91 6.04 -15.58
CA ALA A 76 16.03 7.49 -15.50
C ALA A 76 14.82 8.22 -16.11
N ALA A 77 14.12 7.58 -17.07
CA ALA A 77 12.89 8.12 -17.66
C ALA A 77 11.73 8.32 -16.67
N TRP A 78 11.78 7.69 -15.49
CA TRP A 78 10.80 7.89 -14.42
C TRP A 78 11.43 8.36 -13.10
N ALA A 79 12.63 8.95 -13.15
CA ALA A 79 13.28 9.54 -11.98
C ALA A 79 12.78 10.97 -11.67
N GLY A 80 12.42 11.74 -12.70
CA GLY A 80 11.89 13.10 -12.55
C GLY A 80 10.37 13.17 -12.36
N ARG A 81 9.78 14.38 -12.38
CA ARG A 81 8.31 14.56 -12.18
C ARG A 81 7.46 14.24 -13.41
N ALA A 82 7.88 14.66 -14.61
CA ALA A 82 7.06 14.54 -15.83
C ALA A 82 7.04 13.12 -16.41
N GLY A 83 8.15 12.40 -16.32
CA GLY A 83 8.31 11.04 -16.84
C GLY A 83 7.32 10.01 -16.28
N PRO A 84 7.15 9.93 -14.94
CA PRO A 84 6.15 9.06 -14.30
C PRO A 84 4.72 9.31 -14.75
N LEU A 85 4.34 10.55 -15.07
CA LEU A 85 3.00 10.83 -15.64
C LEU A 85 2.83 10.21 -17.02
N LEU A 86 3.85 10.28 -17.87
CA LEU A 86 3.83 9.64 -19.18
C LEU A 86 3.85 8.11 -19.06
N LEU A 87 4.61 7.55 -18.11
CA LEU A 87 4.55 6.13 -17.74
C LEU A 87 3.14 5.73 -17.30
N TRP A 88 2.48 6.55 -16.49
CA TRP A 88 1.12 6.29 -16.02
C TRP A 88 0.12 6.28 -17.17
N VAL A 89 0.21 7.24 -18.09
CA VAL A 89 -0.61 7.27 -19.32
C VAL A 89 -0.40 6.00 -20.15
N ALA A 90 0.86 5.55 -20.31
CA ALA A 90 1.17 4.32 -21.02
C ALA A 90 0.55 3.09 -20.32
N TRP A 91 0.56 3.02 -18.99
CA TRP A 91 -0.10 1.96 -18.23
C TRP A 91 -1.63 2.01 -18.31
N LEU A 92 -2.24 3.19 -18.22
CA LEU A 92 -3.68 3.35 -18.42
C LEU A 92 -4.10 2.89 -19.83
N ALA A 93 -3.28 3.22 -20.84
CA ALA A 93 -3.48 2.73 -22.19
C ALA A 93 -3.32 1.20 -22.29
N ALA A 94 -2.29 0.62 -21.68
CA ALA A 94 -2.04 -0.81 -21.66
C ALA A 94 -3.16 -1.60 -20.96
N VAL A 95 -3.61 -1.14 -19.80
CA VAL A 95 -4.74 -1.71 -19.04
C VAL A 95 -6.03 -1.62 -19.85
N ARG A 96 -6.25 -0.52 -20.57
CA ARG A 96 -7.38 -0.39 -21.50
C ARG A 96 -7.29 -1.38 -22.67
N ILE A 97 -6.11 -1.59 -23.26
CA ILE A 97 -5.89 -2.61 -24.30
C ILE A 97 -6.20 -4.00 -23.75
N TRP A 98 -5.70 -4.32 -22.55
CA TRP A 98 -5.95 -5.58 -21.87
C TRP A 98 -7.45 -5.82 -21.65
N TRP A 99 -8.16 -4.82 -21.14
CA TRP A 99 -9.61 -4.86 -20.94
C TRP A 99 -10.34 -5.09 -22.28
N ARG A 100 -9.89 -4.39 -23.33
CA ARG A 100 -10.40 -4.52 -24.70
C ARG A 100 -10.05 -5.85 -25.38
N ARG A 101 -9.18 -6.71 -24.83
CA ARG A 101 -8.80 -8.00 -25.41
C ARG A 101 -9.37 -9.22 -24.66
N ARG A 102 -9.93 -9.03 -23.46
CA ARG A 102 -10.58 -10.10 -22.68
C ARG A 102 -11.72 -10.79 -23.47
N PRO A 103 -11.83 -12.13 -23.49
CA PRO A 103 -12.91 -12.83 -24.19
C PRO A 103 -14.20 -12.90 -23.34
N ASN A 104 -15.31 -12.28 -23.79
CA ASN A 104 -16.68 -12.63 -23.36
C ASN A 104 -17.77 -12.00 -24.27
N ASP A 105 -18.96 -12.63 -24.28
CA ASP A 105 -20.11 -12.43 -25.19
C ASP A 105 -21.09 -11.36 -24.65
N ASN A 106 -21.16 -10.18 -25.27
CA ASN A 106 -22.18 -9.11 -25.17
C ASN A 106 -22.60 -8.49 -23.80
N SER A 107 -22.30 -7.20 -23.58
CA SER A 107 -23.27 -6.08 -23.73
C SER A 107 -22.76 -4.72 -23.18
N ILE A 108 -21.82 -4.70 -22.22
CA ILE A 108 -21.27 -3.44 -21.64
C ILE A 108 -19.94 -3.01 -22.28
N ARG A 109 -19.03 -3.94 -22.61
CA ARG A 109 -17.77 -3.65 -23.34
C ARG A 109 -17.97 -2.99 -24.73
N ASN A 110 -19.16 -3.18 -25.32
CA ASN A 110 -19.56 -2.63 -26.62
C ASN A 110 -20.50 -1.39 -26.50
N ARG A 111 -20.90 -1.02 -25.27
CA ARG A 111 -21.47 0.31 -24.98
C ARG A 111 -20.29 1.27 -24.70
N LEU A 112 -20.54 2.47 -24.15
CA LEU A 112 -19.52 3.48 -23.79
C LEU A 112 -18.16 2.88 -23.42
N GLY A 113 -18.19 1.81 -22.63
CA GLY A 113 -17.04 1.11 -22.11
C GLY A 113 -16.32 2.01 -21.11
N SER A 114 -15.55 1.39 -20.21
CA SER A 114 -14.67 2.09 -19.26
C SER A 114 -13.68 3.07 -19.94
N GLY A 115 -13.66 3.09 -21.27
CA GLY A 115 -12.83 3.93 -22.12
C GLY A 115 -13.11 5.41 -21.97
N VAL A 116 -14.37 5.88 -21.86
CA VAL A 116 -14.57 7.35 -21.74
C VAL A 116 -14.00 7.91 -20.44
N VAL A 117 -14.25 7.24 -19.31
CA VAL A 117 -13.70 7.64 -18.01
C VAL A 117 -12.18 7.53 -18.02
N LEU A 118 -11.61 6.42 -18.50
CA LEU A 118 -10.16 6.26 -18.60
C LEU A 118 -9.51 7.26 -19.57
N HIS A 119 -10.13 7.55 -20.72
CA HIS A 119 -9.63 8.57 -21.64
C HIS A 119 -9.71 9.96 -21.02
N PHE A 120 -10.73 10.25 -20.21
CA PHE A 120 -10.80 11.51 -19.47
C PHE A 120 -9.66 11.62 -18.45
N LEU A 121 -9.37 10.56 -17.69
CA LEU A 121 -8.21 10.53 -16.79
C LEU A 121 -6.88 10.72 -17.55
N ILE A 122 -6.71 10.02 -18.67
CA ILE A 122 -5.55 10.20 -19.56
C ILE A 122 -5.45 11.63 -20.07
N LEU A 123 -6.58 12.26 -20.45
CA LEU A 123 -6.61 13.66 -20.89
C LEU A 123 -6.08 14.60 -19.80
N MET A 124 -6.53 14.40 -18.56
CA MET A 124 -6.12 15.22 -17.42
C MET A 124 -4.62 15.08 -17.13
N ILE A 125 -4.11 13.84 -17.10
CA ILE A 125 -2.68 13.57 -16.86
C ILE A 125 -1.81 14.11 -18.00
N LEU A 126 -2.22 13.92 -19.26
CA LEU A 126 -1.53 14.48 -20.42
C LEU A 126 -1.51 16.01 -20.41
N PHE A 127 -2.58 16.65 -19.89
CA PHE A 127 -2.63 18.10 -19.78
C PHE A 127 -1.60 18.62 -18.77
N ILE A 128 -1.49 17.98 -17.60
CA ILE A 128 -0.41 18.30 -16.63
C ILE A 128 0.97 18.02 -17.22
N ALA A 129 1.15 16.88 -17.89
CA ALA A 129 2.42 16.56 -18.54
C ALA A 129 2.81 17.61 -19.60
N LEU A 130 1.86 18.20 -20.32
CA LEU A 130 2.12 19.30 -21.25
C LEU A 130 2.67 20.54 -20.52
N LEU A 131 2.13 20.86 -19.34
CA LEU A 131 2.57 22.00 -18.53
C LEU A 131 3.97 21.77 -17.93
N LEU A 132 4.34 20.53 -17.62
CA LEU A 132 5.66 20.15 -17.12
C LEU A 132 6.75 20.06 -18.21
N GLN A 133 6.39 20.21 -19.49
CA GLN A 133 7.32 20.29 -20.63
C GLN A 133 8.45 19.23 -20.64
N PRO A 134 8.15 17.92 -20.62
CA PRO A 134 9.16 16.85 -20.58
C PRO A 134 10.12 16.85 -21.79
N PHE A 135 9.75 17.53 -22.88
CA PHE A 135 10.58 17.69 -24.07
C PHE A 135 11.10 19.11 -24.26
N GLU A 136 11.27 19.86 -23.16
CA GLU A 136 11.97 21.14 -23.17
C GLU A 136 13.40 20.98 -23.71
N PHE A 137 13.72 21.79 -24.72
CA PHE A 137 15.04 21.83 -25.33
C PHE A 137 15.87 22.89 -24.59
N ASP A 138 16.84 22.42 -23.82
CA ASP A 138 17.74 23.25 -23.02
C ASP A 138 19.12 22.57 -22.94
N PRO A 139 19.95 22.73 -23.97
CA PRO A 139 21.27 22.12 -24.03
C PRO A 139 22.25 22.74 -23.01
N ASP A 140 21.93 23.92 -22.47
CA ASP A 140 22.76 24.66 -21.52
C ASP A 140 22.42 24.32 -20.06
N ALA A 141 21.40 23.48 -19.82
CA ALA A 141 21.05 23.03 -18.48
C ALA A 141 22.21 22.32 -17.78
N ILE A 142 22.29 22.45 -16.46
CA ILE A 142 23.31 21.77 -15.66
C ILE A 142 23.11 20.26 -15.76
N ARG A 143 24.16 19.57 -16.14
CA ARG A 143 24.16 18.12 -16.25
C ARG A 143 24.23 17.48 -14.86
N HIS A 144 23.32 16.55 -14.62
CA HIS A 144 23.27 15.76 -13.41
C HIS A 144 23.04 14.30 -13.80
N GLU A 145 23.61 13.38 -13.04
CA GLU A 145 23.34 11.95 -13.22
C GLU A 145 22.10 11.52 -12.43
N LEU A 146 21.64 10.30 -12.69
CA LEU A 146 20.61 9.66 -11.89
C LEU A 146 21.06 9.62 -10.42
N ASN A 147 20.20 10.10 -9.51
CA ASN A 147 20.45 10.08 -8.07
C ASN A 147 20.97 8.70 -7.63
N VAL A 148 22.06 8.67 -6.86
CA VAL A 148 22.77 7.46 -6.44
C VAL A 148 21.87 6.44 -5.74
N TYR A 149 20.86 6.90 -4.99
CA TYR A 149 19.91 6.02 -4.30
C TYR A 149 18.89 5.37 -5.26
N LEU A 150 18.75 5.93 -6.47
CA LEU A 150 17.90 5.39 -7.54
C LEU A 150 18.66 4.47 -8.50
N GLN A 151 19.98 4.34 -8.37
CA GLN A 151 20.79 3.41 -9.16
C GLN A 151 20.68 2.00 -8.55
N THR A 152 19.51 1.37 -8.67
CA THR A 152 19.22 0.03 -8.13
C THR A 152 18.35 -0.76 -9.09
N ASP A 153 18.57 -2.07 -9.21
CA ASP A 153 17.74 -2.92 -10.09
C ASP A 153 16.24 -2.84 -9.74
N LEU A 154 15.93 -2.55 -8.48
CA LEU A 154 14.56 -2.39 -8.01
C LEU A 154 13.93 -1.09 -8.50
N MET A 155 14.68 0.01 -8.65
CA MET A 155 14.20 1.22 -9.33
C MET A 155 13.79 0.95 -10.80
N VAL A 156 14.41 -0.05 -11.44
CA VAL A 156 14.06 -0.43 -12.82
C VAL A 156 12.70 -1.14 -12.89
N ILE A 157 12.34 -1.92 -11.87
CA ILE A 157 11.21 -2.85 -11.92
C ILE A 157 10.02 -2.34 -11.10
N HIS A 158 10.27 -1.81 -9.91
CA HIS A 158 9.23 -1.47 -8.93
C HIS A 158 8.28 -0.36 -9.42
N PRO A 159 8.74 0.84 -9.85
CA PRO A 159 7.83 1.91 -10.25
C PRO A 159 6.89 1.50 -11.40
N PRO A 160 7.35 0.87 -12.50
CA PRO A 160 6.43 0.38 -13.54
C PRO A 160 5.33 -0.56 -13.01
N ILE A 161 5.64 -1.44 -12.06
CA ILE A 161 4.64 -2.34 -11.46
C ILE A 161 3.65 -1.58 -10.59
N VAL A 162 4.10 -0.60 -9.80
CA VAL A 162 3.22 0.24 -8.97
C VAL A 162 2.30 1.10 -9.85
N PHE A 163 2.80 1.69 -10.93
CA PHE A 163 1.95 2.41 -11.89
C PHE A 163 0.94 1.49 -12.59
N SER A 164 1.30 0.23 -12.86
CA SER A 164 0.37 -0.79 -13.33
C SER A 164 -0.74 -1.07 -12.32
N PHE A 165 -0.38 -1.17 -11.03
CA PHE A 165 -1.33 -1.31 -9.94
C PHE A 165 -2.33 -0.16 -9.86
N TYR A 166 -1.85 1.09 -9.82
CA TYR A 166 -2.73 2.26 -9.81
C TYR A 166 -3.62 2.33 -11.06
N ALA A 167 -3.10 1.98 -12.25
CA ALA A 167 -3.90 1.92 -13.48
C ALA A 167 -5.03 0.88 -13.40
N PHE A 168 -4.80 -0.29 -12.81
CA PHE A 168 -5.87 -1.28 -12.59
C PHE A 168 -6.89 -0.82 -11.54
N CYS A 169 -6.47 -0.15 -10.46
CA CYS A 169 -7.39 0.46 -9.49
C CYS A 169 -8.32 1.50 -10.15
N LEU A 170 -7.76 2.35 -11.01
CA LEU A 170 -8.54 3.32 -11.79
C LEU A 170 -9.48 2.65 -12.81
N LEU A 171 -9.11 1.50 -13.38
CA LEU A 171 -10.03 0.70 -14.19
C LEU A 171 -11.21 0.17 -13.36
N VAL A 172 -10.97 -0.31 -12.13
CA VAL A 172 -12.05 -0.77 -11.22
C VAL A 172 -13.03 0.37 -10.91
N GLY A 173 -12.52 1.55 -10.58
CA GLY A 173 -13.34 2.75 -10.36
C GLY A 173 -14.08 3.21 -11.63
N SER A 174 -13.42 3.12 -12.79
CA SER A 174 -14.02 3.49 -14.08
C SER A 174 -15.20 2.58 -14.46
N ILE A 175 -15.09 1.27 -14.21
CA ILE A 175 -16.18 0.30 -14.42
C ILE A 175 -17.36 0.64 -13.49
N ALA A 176 -17.09 0.98 -12.22
CA ALA A 176 -18.13 1.39 -11.27
C ALA A 176 -18.87 2.66 -11.71
N LEU A 177 -18.11 3.69 -12.07
CA LEU A 177 -18.65 4.99 -12.47
C LEU A 177 -19.50 4.85 -13.74
N GLU A 178 -19.04 4.07 -14.71
CA GLU A 178 -19.79 3.81 -15.93
C GLU A 178 -21.06 3.00 -15.65
N GLY A 179 -20.97 1.93 -14.85
CA GLY A 179 -22.12 1.14 -14.45
C GLY A 179 -23.22 2.00 -13.82
N MET A 180 -22.83 2.96 -12.98
CA MET A 180 -23.72 3.97 -12.42
C MET A 180 -24.34 4.88 -13.48
N ILE A 181 -23.54 5.43 -14.40
CA ILE A 181 -24.02 6.31 -15.50
C ILE A 181 -25.00 5.57 -16.42
N ASN A 182 -24.77 4.29 -16.65
CA ASN A 182 -25.62 3.45 -17.49
C ASN A 182 -26.83 2.87 -16.75
N GLY A 183 -26.94 3.07 -15.43
CA GLY A 183 -28.02 2.50 -14.61
C GLY A 183 -27.99 0.97 -14.57
N SER A 184 -26.79 0.38 -14.57
CA SER A 184 -26.61 -1.08 -14.52
C SER A 184 -26.84 -1.62 -13.12
N GLU A 185 -27.34 -2.85 -13.02
CA GLU A 185 -27.54 -3.55 -11.75
C GLU A 185 -26.22 -3.73 -10.99
N HIS A 186 -26.22 -3.54 -9.66
CA HIS A 186 -25.00 -3.60 -8.84
C HIS A 186 -24.25 -4.93 -8.97
N HIS A 187 -24.98 -6.04 -9.06
CA HIS A 187 -24.38 -7.36 -9.27
C HIS A 187 -23.67 -7.46 -10.63
N SER A 188 -24.25 -6.87 -11.68
CA SER A 188 -23.61 -6.84 -13.00
C SER A 188 -22.32 -6.02 -12.97
N ILE A 189 -22.35 -4.87 -12.27
CA ILE A 189 -21.16 -4.03 -12.11
C ILE A 189 -20.08 -4.78 -11.33
N HIS A 190 -20.44 -5.45 -10.24
CA HIS A 190 -19.50 -6.22 -9.43
C HIS A 190 -18.80 -7.33 -10.24
N GLU A 191 -19.57 -8.13 -10.99
CA GLU A 191 -19.02 -9.18 -11.85
C GLU A 191 -18.03 -8.63 -12.88
N GLU A 192 -18.29 -7.43 -13.41
CA GLU A 192 -17.37 -6.75 -14.34
C GLU A 192 -16.12 -6.18 -13.65
N GLN A 193 -16.22 -5.77 -12.39
CA GLN A 193 -15.07 -5.29 -11.62
C GLN A 193 -14.10 -6.40 -11.26
N LEU A 194 -14.59 -7.62 -11.00
CA LEU A 194 -13.78 -8.72 -10.46
C LEU A 194 -12.47 -9.01 -11.24
N PRO A 195 -12.45 -9.08 -12.58
CA PRO A 195 -11.21 -9.26 -13.33
C PRO A 195 -10.19 -8.14 -13.10
N ALA A 196 -10.63 -6.89 -13.08
CA ALA A 196 -9.77 -5.73 -12.86
C ALA A 196 -9.31 -5.64 -11.40
N ALA A 197 -10.19 -5.95 -10.43
CA ALA A 197 -9.87 -5.97 -9.01
C ALA A 197 -8.84 -7.06 -8.67
N ARG A 198 -8.94 -8.25 -9.28
CA ARG A 198 -7.93 -9.32 -9.15
C ARG A 198 -6.59 -8.93 -9.78
N ALA A 199 -6.62 -8.24 -10.92
CA ALA A 199 -5.42 -7.72 -11.57
C ALA A 199 -4.75 -6.64 -10.71
N ALA A 200 -5.52 -5.69 -10.17
CA ALA A 200 -5.05 -4.68 -9.21
C ALA A 200 -4.45 -5.34 -7.96
N PHE A 201 -5.14 -6.31 -7.37
CA PHE A 201 -4.64 -7.02 -6.20
C PHE A 201 -3.31 -7.75 -6.48
N PHE A 202 -3.19 -8.42 -7.63
CA PHE A 202 -1.95 -9.09 -8.03
C PHE A 202 -0.80 -8.09 -8.24
N THR A 203 -0.98 -7.08 -9.10
CA THR A 203 0.09 -6.11 -9.38
C THR A 203 0.43 -5.27 -8.16
N GLY A 204 -0.55 -4.95 -7.31
CA GLY A 204 -0.33 -4.29 -6.02
C GLY A 204 0.45 -5.14 -5.04
N THR A 205 0.15 -6.44 -4.95
CA THR A 205 0.92 -7.37 -4.09
C THR A 205 2.38 -7.45 -4.54
N VAL A 206 2.62 -7.53 -5.85
CA VAL A 206 3.98 -7.53 -6.42
C VAL A 206 4.67 -6.19 -6.17
N GLY A 207 3.99 -5.07 -6.46
CA GLY A 207 4.53 -3.72 -6.30
C GLY A 207 4.93 -3.42 -4.86
N ILE A 208 4.01 -3.64 -3.90
CA ILE A 208 4.25 -3.41 -2.47
C ILE A 208 5.42 -4.26 -1.97
N GLY A 209 5.48 -5.55 -2.32
CA GLY A 209 6.59 -6.38 -1.85
C GLY A 209 7.92 -6.12 -2.55
N LEU A 210 7.93 -5.66 -3.80
CA LEU A 210 9.15 -5.14 -4.43
C LEU A 210 9.62 -3.85 -3.74
N GLY A 211 8.70 -3.01 -3.27
CA GLY A 211 9.02 -1.83 -2.45
C GLY A 211 9.65 -2.24 -1.12
N GLY A 212 9.02 -3.20 -0.42
CA GLY A 212 9.60 -3.77 0.79
C GLY A 212 10.94 -4.46 0.57
N LEU A 213 11.13 -5.13 -0.57
CA LEU A 213 12.43 -5.69 -0.94
C LEU A 213 13.47 -4.60 -1.16
N TRP A 214 13.08 -3.46 -1.75
CA TRP A 214 13.98 -2.34 -1.96
C TRP A 214 14.41 -1.70 -0.65
N ALA A 215 13.47 -1.47 0.26
CA ALA A 215 13.79 -1.04 1.62
C ALA A 215 14.76 -2.01 2.31
N TYR A 216 14.53 -3.30 2.14
CA TYR A 216 15.30 -4.39 2.74
C TYR A 216 16.70 -4.60 2.16
N THR A 217 16.99 -4.06 0.97
CA THR A 217 18.29 -4.23 0.30
C THR A 217 19.11 -2.96 0.17
N VAL A 218 18.48 -1.77 0.13
CA VAL A 218 19.20 -0.52 -0.19
C VAL A 218 19.00 0.60 0.85
N LEU A 219 17.92 0.58 1.64
CA LEU A 219 17.68 1.69 2.56
C LEU A 219 18.35 1.45 3.93
N ASP A 220 18.98 2.50 4.47
CA ASP A 220 19.88 2.53 5.64
C ASP A 220 19.25 2.15 7.00
N TRP A 221 18.02 1.65 7.00
CA TRP A 221 17.26 1.34 8.22
C TRP A 221 16.93 -0.15 8.35
N GLY A 222 17.36 -1.00 7.40
CA GLY A 222 17.55 -2.43 7.67
C GLY A 222 16.28 -3.25 7.89
N GLY A 223 15.25 -3.06 7.04
CA GLY A 223 14.10 -3.95 7.03
C GLY A 223 13.16 -3.68 5.85
N TYR A 224 12.01 -4.36 5.81
CA TYR A 224 11.15 -4.41 4.61
C TYR A 224 9.84 -3.62 4.72
N TRP A 225 9.53 -3.01 5.88
CA TRP A 225 8.33 -2.18 6.10
C TRP A 225 8.50 -1.24 7.30
N ALA A 226 8.04 0.01 7.17
CA ALA A 226 8.21 1.12 8.13
C ALA A 226 6.90 1.74 8.57
N TRP A 227 5.83 1.49 7.80
CA TRP A 227 4.70 2.40 7.76
C TRP A 227 5.05 3.80 7.23
N ASP A 228 6.09 3.92 6.38
CA ASP A 228 6.40 5.20 5.71
C ASP A 228 5.17 5.68 4.93
N PRO A 229 4.90 6.99 4.84
CA PRO A 229 3.69 7.49 4.19
C PRO A 229 3.45 6.96 2.77
N VAL A 230 4.49 6.74 1.96
CA VAL A 230 4.34 6.18 0.61
C VAL A 230 3.98 4.70 0.64
N GLU A 231 4.61 3.94 1.53
CA GLU A 231 4.27 2.52 1.78
C GLU A 231 2.80 2.40 2.21
N THR A 232 2.43 3.13 3.26
CA THR A 232 1.08 3.16 3.84
C THR A 232 0.04 3.62 2.82
N ALA A 233 0.35 4.65 2.03
CA ALA A 233 -0.54 5.15 0.99
C ALA A 233 -0.82 4.11 -0.10
N SER A 234 0.19 3.34 -0.52
CA SER A 234 0.02 2.27 -1.53
C SER A 234 -0.82 1.10 -1.01
N PHE A 235 -0.82 0.88 0.30
CA PHE A 235 -1.56 -0.19 0.95
C PHE A 235 -3.08 0.06 1.02
N LEU A 236 -3.52 1.33 1.07
CA LEU A 236 -4.94 1.71 1.11
C LEU A 236 -5.75 1.18 -0.10
N PRO A 237 -5.38 1.44 -1.38
CA PRO A 237 -6.11 0.89 -2.51
C PRO A 237 -6.01 -0.64 -2.59
N TRP A 238 -4.93 -1.24 -2.07
CA TRP A 238 -4.76 -2.70 -2.01
C TRP A 238 -5.80 -3.34 -1.10
N LEU A 239 -6.02 -2.75 0.09
CA LEU A 239 -7.08 -3.15 1.02
C LEU A 239 -8.47 -3.00 0.38
N THR A 240 -8.75 -1.90 -0.32
CA THR A 240 -10.06 -1.76 -0.97
C THR A 240 -10.27 -2.69 -2.16
N ALA A 241 -9.23 -3.00 -2.92
CA ALA A 241 -9.32 -4.01 -3.98
C ALA A 241 -9.64 -5.39 -3.38
N LEU A 242 -9.04 -5.73 -2.22
CA LEU A 242 -9.36 -6.92 -1.46
C LEU A 242 -10.83 -6.92 -0.99
N LEU A 243 -11.35 -5.79 -0.49
CA LEU A 243 -12.76 -5.63 -0.10
C LEU A 243 -13.70 -5.85 -1.29
N VAL A 244 -13.39 -5.29 -2.48
CA VAL A 244 -14.15 -5.54 -3.71
C VAL A 244 -14.18 -7.04 -4.02
N ILE A 245 -13.07 -7.76 -3.89
CA ILE A 245 -13.02 -9.22 -4.14
C ILE A 245 -13.87 -10.02 -3.12
N HIS A 246 -13.91 -9.56 -1.86
CA HIS A 246 -14.53 -10.28 -0.74
C HIS A 246 -16.02 -9.96 -0.53
N VAL A 247 -16.53 -8.83 -1.03
CA VAL A 247 -17.90 -8.37 -0.76
C VAL A 247 -18.98 -9.40 -1.10
N ARG A 248 -18.74 -10.24 -2.12
CA ARG A 248 -19.62 -11.35 -2.56
C ARG A 248 -19.78 -12.49 -1.56
N MET A 249 -18.86 -12.64 -0.60
CA MET A 249 -18.93 -13.68 0.43
C MET A 249 -20.00 -13.39 1.47
N THR A 250 -20.47 -12.15 1.53
CA THR A 250 -21.40 -11.68 2.55
C THR A 250 -22.76 -12.37 2.39
N PRO A 251 -23.25 -13.10 3.41
CA PRO A 251 -24.50 -13.83 3.30
C PRO A 251 -25.68 -12.86 3.21
N ARG A 252 -26.64 -13.15 2.35
CA ARG A 252 -27.92 -12.42 2.30
C ARG A 252 -28.64 -12.62 3.65
N PRO A 253 -28.85 -11.57 4.45
CA PRO A 253 -29.72 -11.67 5.61
C PRO A 253 -31.15 -11.95 5.14
N ASP A 254 -31.93 -12.70 5.92
CA ASP A 254 -33.31 -13.06 5.55
C ASP A 254 -34.14 -11.79 5.25
N GLY A 255 -34.50 -11.60 3.99
CA GLY A 255 -35.25 -10.41 3.52
C GLY A 255 -34.43 -9.14 3.26
N ARG A 256 -33.09 -9.16 3.32
CA ARG A 256 -32.21 -8.01 2.99
C ARG A 256 -31.39 -8.23 1.72
N GLU A 257 -31.03 -7.13 1.07
CA GLU A 257 -30.15 -7.11 -0.10
C GLU A 257 -28.73 -7.57 0.26
N SER A 258 -28.00 -8.13 -0.71
CA SER A 258 -26.62 -8.60 -0.54
C SER A 258 -25.68 -7.39 -0.40
N ALA A 259 -24.61 -7.49 0.41
CA ALA A 259 -23.59 -6.45 0.50
C ALA A 259 -22.88 -6.16 -0.84
N VAL A 260 -23.06 -7.02 -1.86
CA VAL A 260 -22.67 -6.77 -3.25
C VAL A 260 -23.21 -5.44 -3.78
N GLU A 261 -24.31 -4.92 -3.22
CA GLU A 261 -24.80 -3.57 -3.54
C GLU A 261 -23.76 -2.45 -3.27
N TRP A 262 -22.82 -2.66 -2.35
CA TRP A 262 -21.75 -1.71 -2.02
C TRP A 262 -20.53 -1.87 -2.93
N ALA A 263 -20.47 -2.95 -3.73
CA ALA A 263 -19.31 -3.23 -4.59
C ALA A 263 -18.95 -2.09 -5.55
N PRO A 264 -19.91 -1.40 -6.21
CA PRO A 264 -19.54 -0.29 -7.07
C PRO A 264 -18.99 0.90 -6.27
N ALA A 265 -19.53 1.18 -5.07
CA ALA A 265 -18.99 2.23 -4.20
C ALA A 265 -17.56 1.89 -3.71
N LEU A 266 -17.30 0.64 -3.34
CA LEU A 266 -15.96 0.14 -3.01
C LEU A 266 -14.99 0.26 -4.20
N GLY A 267 -15.49 0.05 -5.43
CA GLY A 267 -14.67 0.24 -6.62
C GLY A 267 -14.32 1.70 -6.91
N LEU A 268 -15.27 2.62 -6.71
CA LEU A 268 -14.99 4.07 -6.76
C LEU A 268 -13.99 4.48 -5.68
N LEU A 269 -14.14 3.94 -4.46
CA LEU A 269 -13.18 4.15 -3.37
C LEU A 269 -11.79 3.60 -3.71
N THR A 270 -11.72 2.44 -4.38
CA THR A 270 -10.44 1.86 -4.86
C THR A 270 -9.73 2.81 -5.84
N GLY A 271 -10.49 3.44 -6.75
CA GLY A 271 -9.95 4.46 -7.65
C GLY A 271 -9.57 5.75 -6.93
N ALA A 272 -10.37 6.19 -5.95
CA ALA A 272 -10.10 7.38 -5.14
C ALA A 272 -8.80 7.21 -4.33
N LEU A 273 -8.63 6.06 -3.67
CA LEU A 273 -7.43 5.78 -2.89
C LEU A 273 -6.20 5.58 -3.76
N ALA A 274 -6.33 5.12 -5.01
CA ALA A 274 -5.20 5.13 -5.95
C ALA A 274 -4.74 6.55 -6.31
N MET A 275 -5.68 7.50 -6.49
CA MET A 275 -5.35 8.92 -6.63
C MET A 275 -4.75 9.51 -5.35
N HIS A 276 -5.23 9.06 -4.18
CA HIS A 276 -4.62 9.43 -2.91
C HIS A 276 -3.18 8.91 -2.79
N SER A 277 -2.90 7.69 -3.26
CA SER A 277 -1.54 7.15 -3.22
C SER A 277 -0.57 7.94 -4.09
N THR A 278 -0.97 8.34 -5.31
CA THR A 278 -0.14 9.20 -6.15
C THR A 278 0.03 10.58 -5.52
N LEU A 279 -1.04 11.13 -4.95
CA LEU A 279 -1.02 12.42 -4.25
C LEU A 279 0.06 12.41 -3.16
N VAL A 280 0.08 11.40 -2.29
CA VAL A 280 1.06 11.28 -1.21
C VAL A 280 2.50 11.20 -1.74
N THR A 281 2.75 10.45 -2.82
CA THR A 281 4.10 10.35 -3.42
C THR A 281 4.58 11.64 -4.10
N ARG A 282 3.67 12.56 -4.43
CA ARG A 282 3.95 13.73 -5.28
C ARG A 282 3.78 15.06 -4.56
N ALA A 283 3.05 15.09 -3.46
CA ALA A 283 2.84 16.25 -2.61
C ALA A 283 4.09 16.53 -1.76
N ASN A 284 5.10 17.14 -2.39
CA ASN A 284 6.35 17.52 -1.73
C ASN A 284 6.07 18.32 -0.45
N GLY A 285 6.68 17.94 0.67
CA GLY A 285 6.57 18.66 1.95
C GLY A 285 5.24 18.51 2.69
N VAL A 286 4.25 17.81 2.14
CA VAL A 286 3.00 17.50 2.86
C VAL A 286 3.17 16.32 3.82
N TRP A 287 3.95 15.32 3.42
CA TRP A 287 4.35 14.21 4.27
C TRP A 287 5.87 14.09 4.28
N ALA A 288 6.46 13.89 5.46
CA ALA A 288 7.84 13.49 5.61
C ALA A 288 7.95 12.01 5.21
N SER A 289 8.50 11.75 4.03
CA SER A 289 8.70 10.40 3.52
C SER A 289 10.09 10.25 2.92
N VAL A 290 10.73 9.12 3.21
CA VAL A 290 12.02 8.75 2.60
C VAL A 290 11.88 8.40 1.11
N HIS A 291 10.65 8.15 0.66
CA HIS A 291 10.29 7.85 -0.73
C HIS A 291 9.77 9.09 -1.49
N ALA A 292 9.67 10.26 -0.85
CA ALA A 292 9.22 11.48 -1.52
C ALA A 292 10.28 12.01 -2.48
N PHE A 293 9.88 12.41 -3.69
CA PHE A 293 10.82 12.73 -4.76
C PHE A 293 11.56 14.07 -4.61
N VAL A 294 11.20 14.96 -3.67
CA VAL A 294 11.92 16.21 -3.34
C VAL A 294 11.52 16.69 -1.93
N VAL A 295 12.49 17.00 -1.07
CA VAL A 295 12.29 17.78 0.18
C VAL A 295 12.44 19.26 -0.17
N SER A 296 11.40 20.07 0.05
CA SER A 296 11.49 21.53 -0.09
C SER A 296 11.78 22.17 1.27
N ASP A 297 12.85 22.95 1.37
CA ASP A 297 13.10 23.90 2.46
C ASP A 297 12.01 24.98 2.42
N VAL A 298 10.89 24.77 3.12
CA VAL A 298 9.85 25.79 3.26
C VAL A 298 9.83 26.24 4.71
N ASP A 299 10.40 27.42 4.97
CA ASP A 299 10.34 28.16 6.25
C ASP A 299 8.90 28.63 6.63
N ALA A 300 7.85 28.09 5.99
CA ALA A 300 6.46 28.46 6.24
C ALA A 300 5.84 27.55 7.30
N VAL A 301 5.09 28.14 8.23
CA VAL A 301 4.24 27.39 9.16
C VAL A 301 3.13 26.71 8.35
N LEU A 302 3.29 25.41 8.08
CA LEU A 302 2.30 24.60 7.38
C LEU A 302 1.16 24.19 8.33
N PRO A 303 -0.08 24.03 7.86
CA PRO A 303 -1.19 23.52 8.67
C PRO A 303 -0.90 22.15 9.28
N ASP A 304 -1.40 21.84 10.48
CA ASP A 304 -1.18 20.53 11.12
C ASP A 304 -2.05 19.40 10.50
N ASP A 305 -2.92 19.72 9.55
CA ASP A 305 -3.76 18.75 8.82
C ASP A 305 -3.23 18.52 7.40
N ALA A 306 -3.10 17.25 7.01
CA ALA A 306 -2.49 16.85 5.75
C ALA A 306 -3.24 17.41 4.52
N TYR A 307 -4.58 17.37 4.52
CA TYR A 307 -5.35 17.90 3.40
C TYR A 307 -5.37 19.43 3.35
N LEU A 308 -5.26 20.11 4.50
CA LEU A 308 -5.00 21.56 4.49
C LEU A 308 -3.61 21.90 3.93
N ARG A 309 -2.57 21.12 4.25
CA ARG A 309 -1.25 21.26 3.60
C ARG A 309 -1.34 21.05 2.10
N VAL A 310 -2.06 20.03 1.62
CA VAL A 310 -2.32 19.83 0.18
C VAL A 310 -2.97 21.06 -0.44
N LEU A 311 -3.98 21.65 0.20
CA LEU A 311 -4.66 22.85 -0.30
C LEU A 311 -3.75 24.09 -0.33
N SER A 312 -2.76 24.19 0.57
CA SER A 312 -1.80 25.29 0.55
C SER A 312 -0.88 25.30 -0.67
N LEU A 313 -0.73 24.17 -1.38
CA LEU A 313 0.09 24.07 -2.59
C LEU A 313 -0.51 24.78 -3.80
N TRP A 314 -1.65 25.45 -3.68
CA TRP A 314 -2.32 26.12 -4.81
C TRP A 314 -1.47 27.20 -5.50
N SER A 315 -0.48 27.75 -4.81
CA SER A 315 0.44 28.76 -5.34
C SER A 315 1.74 28.19 -5.91
N GLU A 316 2.01 26.88 -5.77
CA GLU A 316 3.27 26.21 -6.14
C GLU A 316 3.35 25.84 -7.63
N GLY A 317 2.85 26.72 -8.51
CA GLY A 317 2.99 26.54 -9.96
C GLY A 317 2.28 25.30 -10.52
N VAL A 318 2.98 24.58 -11.42
CA VAL A 318 2.43 23.41 -12.12
C VAL A 318 2.42 22.19 -11.20
N GLU A 319 3.42 22.09 -10.34
CA GLU A 319 3.58 21.04 -9.33
C GLU A 319 2.43 21.08 -8.33
N GLY A 320 2.06 22.28 -7.85
CA GLY A 320 0.88 22.48 -7.02
C GLY A 320 -0.43 22.14 -7.75
N ALA A 321 -0.57 22.57 -9.00
CA ALA A 321 -1.76 22.30 -9.81
C ALA A 321 -1.97 20.79 -10.07
N GLU A 322 -0.89 20.04 -10.27
CA GLU A 322 -0.91 18.58 -10.37
C GLU A 322 -1.49 17.93 -9.11
N VAL A 323 -0.92 18.26 -7.96
CA VAL A 323 -1.31 17.69 -6.66
C VAL A 323 -2.77 18.02 -6.34
N LEU A 324 -3.19 19.27 -6.54
CA LEU A 324 -4.59 19.68 -6.35
C LEU A 324 -5.55 18.99 -7.31
N LEU A 325 -5.12 18.69 -8.53
CA LEU A 325 -5.92 17.94 -9.49
C LEU A 325 -6.15 16.50 -9.01
N GLU A 326 -5.10 15.82 -8.55
CA GLU A 326 -5.21 14.46 -7.99
C GLU A 326 -6.14 14.44 -6.78
N PHE A 327 -5.99 15.41 -5.88
CA PHE A 327 -6.88 15.59 -4.72
C PHE A 327 -8.34 15.83 -5.14
N THR A 328 -8.57 16.67 -6.16
CA THR A 328 -9.91 16.94 -6.68
C THR A 328 -10.53 15.68 -7.29
N ILE A 329 -9.77 14.90 -8.07
CA ILE A 329 -10.28 13.65 -8.66
C ILE A 329 -10.63 12.65 -7.56
N MET A 330 -9.81 12.53 -6.51
CA MET A 330 -10.11 11.71 -5.34
C MET A 330 -11.45 12.12 -4.72
N LEU A 331 -11.65 13.41 -4.44
CA LEU A 331 -12.89 13.92 -3.84
C LEU A 331 -14.11 13.68 -4.75
N VAL A 332 -13.97 13.83 -6.07
CA VAL A 332 -15.03 13.53 -7.03
C VAL A 332 -15.41 12.05 -7.01
N LEU A 333 -14.44 11.15 -6.94
CA LEU A 333 -14.69 9.70 -6.86
C LEU A 333 -15.34 9.31 -5.52
N LEU A 334 -14.89 9.89 -4.41
CA LEU A 334 -15.50 9.69 -3.09
C LEU A 334 -16.93 10.24 -3.03
N GLY A 335 -17.17 11.42 -3.59
CA GLY A 335 -18.49 12.02 -3.75
C GLY A 335 -19.41 11.14 -4.61
N ALA A 336 -18.92 10.62 -5.74
CA ALA A 336 -19.66 9.70 -6.58
C ALA A 336 -20.01 8.39 -5.85
N ALA A 337 -19.09 7.85 -5.04
CA ALA A 337 -19.36 6.66 -4.21
C ALA A 337 -20.47 6.93 -3.19
N THR A 338 -20.41 8.08 -2.53
CA THR A 338 -21.41 8.52 -1.54
C THR A 338 -22.78 8.72 -2.19
N LEU A 339 -22.83 9.41 -3.33
CA LEU A 339 -24.06 9.65 -4.09
C LEU A 339 -24.70 8.36 -4.56
N LEU A 340 -23.90 7.38 -4.99
CA LEU A 340 -24.39 6.06 -5.36
C LEU A 340 -25.06 5.37 -4.17
N LEU A 341 -24.38 5.31 -3.02
CA LEU A 341 -24.93 4.69 -1.81
C LEU A 341 -26.20 5.41 -1.35
N ALA A 342 -26.20 6.75 -1.35
CA ALA A 342 -27.35 7.56 -0.99
C ALA A 342 -28.54 7.33 -1.93
N ARG A 343 -28.30 7.19 -3.23
CA ARG A 343 -29.34 6.85 -4.22
C ARG A 343 -29.92 5.46 -3.96
N ASN A 344 -29.08 4.46 -3.77
CA ASN A 344 -29.52 3.07 -3.50
C ASN A 344 -30.40 3.03 -2.24
N GLN A 345 -29.96 3.76 -1.21
CA GLN A 345 -30.69 3.89 0.04
C GLN A 345 -32.02 4.61 -0.14
N ALA A 346 -32.08 5.71 -0.90
CA ALA A 346 -33.32 6.41 -1.20
C ALA A 346 -34.32 5.53 -1.96
N GLU A 347 -33.86 4.74 -2.94
CA GLU A 347 -34.70 3.78 -3.66
C GLU A 347 -35.27 2.70 -2.71
N ARG A 348 -34.49 2.21 -1.75
CA ARG A 348 -34.96 1.27 -0.71
C ARG A 348 -35.97 1.89 0.24
N VAL A 349 -35.69 3.09 0.74
CA VAL A 349 -36.58 3.85 1.62
C VAL A 349 -37.92 4.06 0.91
N HIS A 350 -37.89 4.44 -0.37
CA HIS A 350 -39.09 4.60 -1.19
C HIS A 350 -39.87 3.28 -1.37
N ARG A 351 -39.19 2.16 -1.66
CA ARG A 351 -39.83 0.84 -1.82
C ARG A 351 -40.42 0.29 -0.51
N SER A 352 -39.77 0.55 0.61
CA SER A 352 -40.21 0.07 1.93
C SER A 352 -41.27 0.95 2.58
N GLY A 353 -41.45 2.20 2.13
CA GLY A 353 -42.31 3.18 2.78
C GLY A 353 -41.79 3.62 4.15
N ALA A 354 -40.51 3.38 4.43
CA ALA A 354 -39.88 3.74 5.69
C ALA A 354 -39.65 5.26 5.78
N ASP A 355 -39.86 5.84 6.96
CA ASP A 355 -39.38 7.20 7.26
C ASP A 355 -37.86 7.19 7.53
N THR A 356 -37.15 8.21 7.04
CA THR A 356 -35.73 8.44 7.37
C THR A 356 -35.60 9.13 8.72
N LEU A 357 -34.40 9.17 9.28
CA LEU A 357 -34.14 9.96 10.50
C LEU A 357 -34.53 11.44 10.27
N LEU A 358 -34.21 11.98 9.09
CA LEU A 358 -34.54 13.34 8.71
C LEU A 358 -36.04 13.61 8.67
N THR A 359 -36.86 12.66 8.20
CA THR A 359 -38.33 12.87 8.14
C THR A 359 -39.01 12.59 9.48
N ARG A 360 -38.57 11.55 10.20
CA ARG A 360 -39.19 11.13 11.46
C ARG A 360 -38.81 12.03 12.63
N HIS A 361 -37.54 12.43 12.71
CA HIS A 361 -36.98 13.24 13.79
C HIS A 361 -36.09 14.38 13.25
N PRO A 362 -36.66 15.37 12.52
CA PRO A 362 -35.90 16.42 11.86
C PRO A 362 -35.02 17.22 12.83
N PHE A 363 -35.53 17.57 14.01
CA PHE A 363 -34.74 18.29 15.02
C PHE A 363 -33.51 17.52 15.48
N LEU A 364 -33.63 16.20 15.65
CA LEU A 364 -32.49 15.34 16.01
C LEU A 364 -31.49 15.26 14.85
N ALA A 365 -31.97 15.06 13.62
CA ALA A 365 -31.12 15.00 12.43
C ALA A 365 -30.33 16.29 12.21
N TYR A 366 -30.99 17.46 12.27
CA TYR A 366 -30.33 18.76 12.17
C TYR A 366 -29.41 19.03 13.36
N GLY A 367 -29.79 18.63 14.57
CA GLY A 367 -28.96 18.74 15.76
C GLY A 367 -27.64 17.96 15.63
N ILE A 368 -27.71 16.71 15.13
CA ILE A 368 -26.53 15.89 14.84
C ILE A 368 -25.69 16.53 13.74
N LEU A 369 -26.30 16.96 12.63
CA LEU A 369 -25.60 17.61 11.52
C LEU A 369 -24.81 18.84 12.00
N ILE A 370 -25.48 19.74 12.73
CA ILE A 370 -24.86 20.95 13.27
C ILE A 370 -23.77 20.60 14.28
N GLY A 371 -24.04 19.67 15.20
CA GLY A 371 -23.08 19.26 16.22
C GLY A 371 -21.79 18.71 15.62
N ILE A 372 -21.88 17.80 14.66
CA ILE A 372 -20.71 17.26 13.95
C ILE A 372 -20.00 18.34 13.12
N SER A 373 -20.75 19.24 12.48
CA SER A 373 -20.17 20.36 11.72
C SER A 373 -19.39 21.32 12.62
N VAL A 374 -19.90 21.61 13.82
CA VAL A 374 -19.22 22.45 14.82
C VAL A 374 -17.92 21.78 15.28
N ILE A 375 -17.92 20.46 15.52
CA ILE A 375 -16.71 19.72 15.89
C ILE A 375 -15.66 19.84 14.78
N HIS A 376 -16.02 19.66 13.51
CA HIS A 376 -15.08 19.80 12.39
C HIS A 376 -14.53 21.22 12.22
N ILE A 377 -15.37 22.24 12.42
CA ILE A 377 -14.92 23.64 12.36
C ILE A 377 -13.98 23.95 13.53
N HIS A 378 -14.25 23.41 14.73
CA HIS A 378 -13.44 23.68 15.92
C HIS A 378 -12.08 22.98 15.87
N SER A 379 -12.07 21.69 15.51
CA SER A 379 -10.85 20.89 15.35
C SER A 379 -9.98 21.31 14.17
N ALA A 380 -10.55 22.05 13.20
CA ALA A 380 -9.90 22.41 11.94
C ALA A 380 -9.35 21.22 11.13
N SER A 381 -9.83 19.99 11.39
CA SER A 381 -9.38 18.79 10.69
C SER A 381 -10.22 18.54 9.43
N LEU A 382 -9.65 18.91 8.27
CA LEU A 382 -10.24 18.59 6.97
C LEU A 382 -10.15 17.08 6.69
N SER A 383 -9.10 16.41 7.16
CA SER A 383 -8.89 14.96 7.06
C SER A 383 -10.09 14.18 7.59
N VAL A 384 -10.53 14.51 8.81
CA VAL A 384 -11.69 13.83 9.42
C VAL A 384 -12.98 14.23 8.70
N ALA A 385 -13.14 15.50 8.31
CA ALA A 385 -14.34 15.96 7.62
C ALA A 385 -14.57 15.24 6.28
N VAL A 386 -13.52 15.02 5.48
CA VAL A 386 -13.59 14.30 4.19
C VAL A 386 -14.13 12.87 4.36
N ILE A 387 -13.85 12.22 5.50
CA ILE A 387 -14.26 10.85 5.78
C ILE A 387 -15.62 10.79 6.52
N ALA A 388 -15.84 11.67 7.49
CA ALA A 388 -17.02 11.66 8.35
C ALA A 388 -18.29 12.22 7.68
N ILE A 389 -18.17 13.27 6.86
CA ILE A 389 -19.33 13.91 6.23
C ILE A 389 -20.10 12.94 5.31
N PRO A 390 -19.45 12.16 4.43
CA PRO A 390 -20.14 11.12 3.66
C PRO A 390 -20.99 10.17 4.52
N VAL A 391 -20.42 9.69 5.63
CA VAL A 391 -21.09 8.76 6.55
C VAL A 391 -22.26 9.44 7.26
N LEU A 392 -22.08 10.70 7.68
CA LEU A 392 -23.14 11.50 8.28
C LEU A 392 -24.33 11.69 7.33
N ILE A 393 -24.07 11.99 6.05
CA ILE A 393 -25.11 12.12 5.01
C ILE A 393 -25.85 10.79 4.82
N LEU A 394 -25.13 9.67 4.76
CA LEU A 394 -25.75 8.35 4.62
C LEU A 394 -26.60 8.00 5.84
N MET A 395 -26.09 8.27 7.05
CA MET A 395 -26.80 7.98 8.31
C MET A 395 -28.15 8.70 8.41
N ILE A 396 -28.21 10.01 8.17
CA ILE A 396 -29.43 10.79 8.38
C ILE A 396 -30.54 10.46 7.35
N HIS A 397 -30.17 9.89 6.21
CA HIS A 397 -31.11 9.46 5.18
C HIS A 397 -31.49 7.98 5.30
N ASP A 398 -31.00 7.23 6.30
CA ASP A 398 -31.24 5.78 6.42
C ASP A 398 -32.12 5.44 7.61
N ARG A 399 -32.87 4.35 7.48
CA ARG A 399 -33.56 3.66 8.58
C ARG A 399 -33.08 2.22 8.73
N VAL A 400 -32.65 1.58 7.65
CA VAL A 400 -32.39 0.12 7.63
C VAL A 400 -31.00 -0.19 8.16
N HIS A 401 -29.99 0.60 7.78
CA HIS A 401 -28.62 0.44 8.24
C HIS A 401 -28.17 1.56 9.19
N THR A 402 -29.11 2.17 9.92
CA THR A 402 -28.78 3.21 10.91
C THR A 402 -27.72 2.73 11.90
N VAL A 403 -27.80 1.48 12.38
CA VAL A 403 -26.78 0.87 13.25
C VAL A 403 -25.42 0.80 12.57
N LEU A 404 -25.36 0.45 11.28
CA LEU A 404 -24.10 0.38 10.54
C LEU A 404 -23.47 1.78 10.43
N TRP A 405 -24.21 2.78 9.94
CA TRP A 405 -23.66 4.11 9.73
C TRP A 405 -23.32 4.81 11.05
N SER A 406 -24.13 4.61 12.10
CA SER A 406 -23.79 5.03 13.47
C SER A 406 -22.50 4.36 13.94
N SER A 407 -22.33 3.05 13.73
CA SER A 407 -21.11 2.33 14.13
C SER A 407 -19.89 2.82 13.36
N VAL A 408 -20.01 3.03 12.04
CA VAL A 408 -18.93 3.58 11.22
C VAL A 408 -18.57 4.99 11.69
N GLY A 409 -19.56 5.84 11.97
CA GLY A 409 -19.33 7.19 12.51
C GLY A 409 -18.61 7.18 13.86
N VAL A 410 -19.02 6.31 14.78
CA VAL A 410 -18.34 6.12 16.07
C VAL A 410 -16.90 5.66 15.88
N ILE A 411 -16.66 4.72 14.97
CA ILE A 411 -15.32 4.23 14.67
C ILE A 411 -14.46 5.35 14.09
N ILE A 412 -14.99 6.18 13.18
CA ILE A 412 -14.26 7.34 12.66
C ILE A 412 -13.86 8.26 13.80
N MET A 413 -14.79 8.66 14.68
CA MET A 413 -14.47 9.55 15.82
C MET A 413 -13.43 8.93 16.78
N LEU A 414 -13.55 7.62 17.07
CA LEU A 414 -12.60 6.90 17.91
C LEU A 414 -11.20 6.88 17.28
N PHE A 415 -11.11 6.50 16.01
CA PHE A 415 -9.83 6.41 15.31
C PHE A 415 -9.21 7.79 15.08
N SER A 416 -10.02 8.82 14.84
CA SER A 416 -9.52 10.21 14.77
C SER A 416 -8.91 10.65 16.10
N ARG A 417 -9.41 10.17 17.24
CA ARG A 417 -8.74 10.40 18.53
C ARG A 417 -7.45 9.59 18.65
N TRP A 418 -7.43 8.33 18.19
CA TRP A 418 -6.24 7.48 18.24
C TRP A 418 -5.11 8.01 17.35
N SER A 419 -5.46 8.62 16.22
CA SER A 419 -4.52 9.24 15.28
C SER A 419 -4.38 10.76 15.48
N TRP A 420 -4.71 11.28 16.67
CA TRP A 420 -4.49 12.69 17.05
C TRP A 420 -5.14 13.78 16.18
N HIS A 421 -6.13 13.45 15.34
CA HIS A 421 -6.90 14.45 14.58
C HIS A 421 -7.96 15.18 15.41
N LEU A 422 -8.45 14.55 16.48
CA LEU A 422 -9.46 15.11 17.37
C LEU A 422 -9.02 15.02 18.83
N GLU A 423 -9.39 16.05 19.58
CA GLU A 423 -9.24 16.04 21.03
C GLU A 423 -10.21 15.05 21.69
N THR A 424 -9.88 14.65 22.92
CA THR A 424 -10.66 13.62 23.64
C THR A 424 -12.13 14.01 23.81
N VAL A 425 -12.40 15.29 24.09
CA VAL A 425 -13.77 15.81 24.28
C VAL A 425 -14.53 15.85 22.95
N GLU A 426 -13.86 16.27 21.87
CA GLU A 426 -14.44 16.36 20.54
C GLU A 426 -14.85 14.98 20.02
N ALA A 427 -13.94 14.01 20.12
CA ALA A 427 -14.21 12.62 19.76
C ALA A 427 -15.34 12.03 20.61
N GLY A 428 -15.35 12.26 21.93
CA GLY A 428 -16.41 11.78 22.83
C GLY A 428 -17.78 12.35 22.49
N LEU A 429 -17.86 13.66 22.20
CA LEU A 429 -19.10 14.31 21.74
C LEU A 429 -19.52 13.81 20.37
N GLY A 430 -18.59 13.65 19.43
CA GLY A 430 -18.86 13.12 18.09
C GLY A 430 -19.41 11.69 18.15
N MET A 431 -18.78 10.81 18.95
CA MET A 431 -19.25 9.44 19.19
C MET A 431 -20.67 9.45 19.75
N LEU A 432 -20.95 10.29 20.75
CA LEU A 432 -22.29 10.42 21.31
C LEU A 432 -23.30 10.82 20.24
N LEU A 433 -23.00 11.83 19.43
CA LEU A 433 -23.88 12.31 18.36
C LEU A 433 -24.17 11.23 17.31
N PHE A 434 -23.19 10.42 16.92
CA PHE A 434 -23.40 9.28 16.02
C PHE A 434 -24.21 8.14 16.66
N LEU A 435 -24.14 7.97 17.98
CA LEU A 435 -24.93 6.98 18.73
C LEU A 435 -26.36 7.41 19.04
N LEU A 436 -26.66 8.72 19.08
CA LEU A 436 -27.98 9.24 19.43
C LEU A 436 -29.14 8.61 18.65
N PRO A 437 -29.08 8.40 17.31
CA PRO A 437 -30.16 7.77 16.57
C PRO A 437 -30.51 6.37 17.08
N TRP A 438 -29.51 5.63 17.55
CA TRP A 438 -29.69 4.28 18.09
C TRP A 438 -30.17 4.31 19.55
N LEU A 439 -29.60 5.20 20.39
CA LEU A 439 -30.01 5.35 21.79
C LEU A 439 -31.44 5.82 21.97
N LEU A 440 -31.96 6.59 21.01
CA LEU A 440 -33.31 7.14 21.02
C LEU A 440 -34.30 6.30 20.21
N ALA A 441 -33.87 5.18 19.62
CA ALA A 441 -34.74 4.28 18.87
C ALA A 441 -35.70 3.52 19.83
N PRO A 442 -37.00 3.35 19.47
CA PRO A 442 -37.93 2.58 20.29
C PRO A 442 -37.55 1.09 20.39
N GLU A 443 -37.83 0.44 21.53
CA GLU A 443 -37.48 -0.97 21.79
C GLU A 443 -38.06 -1.98 20.78
N GLU A 444 -39.16 -1.65 20.10
CA GLU A 444 -39.76 -2.49 19.04
C GLU A 444 -38.83 -2.70 17.83
N ASP A 445 -37.86 -1.81 17.59
CA ASP A 445 -36.90 -1.88 16.49
C ASP A 445 -35.63 -2.72 16.84
N ALA A 446 -35.51 -3.22 18.08
CA ALA A 446 -34.39 -4.06 18.51
C ALA A 446 -34.56 -5.51 18.02
N SER A 447 -34.13 -5.79 16.78
CA SER A 447 -34.12 -7.16 16.27
C SER A 447 -33.17 -8.04 17.10
N THR A 448 -33.73 -8.94 17.91
CA THR A 448 -32.99 -9.98 18.66
C THR A 448 -32.52 -11.07 17.72
N GLN A 449 -31.65 -10.75 16.76
CA GLN A 449 -31.00 -11.77 15.93
C GLN A 449 -29.94 -12.47 16.77
N ARG A 450 -30.08 -13.80 16.95
CA ARG A 450 -29.02 -14.62 17.54
C ARG A 450 -27.74 -14.47 16.72
N LEU A 451 -26.64 -14.15 17.40
CA LEU A 451 -25.29 -14.12 16.83
C LEU A 451 -24.96 -15.49 16.22
N ASN A 452 -24.94 -15.56 14.90
CA ASN A 452 -24.55 -16.77 14.16
C ASN A 452 -23.09 -16.62 13.73
N VAL A 453 -22.21 -17.48 14.26
CA VAL A 453 -20.76 -17.42 13.98
C VAL A 453 -20.48 -17.47 12.49
N ARG A 454 -21.19 -18.32 11.74
CA ARG A 454 -20.99 -18.46 10.29
C ARG A 454 -21.29 -17.15 9.57
N ARG A 455 -22.36 -16.45 9.95
CA ARG A 455 -22.67 -15.14 9.36
C ARG A 455 -21.59 -14.13 9.74
N LEU A 456 -21.21 -14.06 11.01
CA LEU A 456 -20.15 -13.16 11.49
C LEU A 456 -18.85 -13.35 10.71
N THR A 457 -18.36 -14.59 10.59
CA THR A 457 -17.13 -14.94 9.86
C THR A 457 -17.10 -14.38 8.45
N LEU A 458 -18.22 -14.48 7.71
CA LEU A 458 -18.29 -14.01 6.33
C LEU A 458 -18.38 -12.48 6.21
N PHE A 459 -18.74 -11.78 7.29
CA PHE A 459 -18.71 -10.31 7.38
C PHE A 459 -17.35 -9.78 7.86
N VAL A 460 -16.49 -10.62 8.49
CA VAL A 460 -15.19 -10.19 9.04
C VAL A 460 -14.31 -9.52 7.99
N PRO A 461 -14.15 -10.02 6.75
CA PRO A 461 -13.32 -9.34 5.75
C PRO A 461 -13.81 -7.93 5.44
N LEU A 462 -15.13 -7.71 5.40
CA LEU A 462 -15.72 -6.41 5.10
C LEU A 462 -15.65 -5.45 6.30
N ALA A 463 -16.08 -5.90 7.48
CA ALA A 463 -16.12 -5.06 8.67
C ALA A 463 -14.72 -4.84 9.27
N GLY A 464 -13.95 -5.92 9.45
CA GLY A 464 -12.59 -5.86 9.97
C GLY A 464 -11.63 -5.22 8.98
N GLY A 465 -11.70 -5.59 7.69
CA GLY A 465 -10.87 -4.99 6.65
C GLY A 465 -11.21 -3.52 6.41
N GLY A 466 -12.50 -3.15 6.44
CA GLY A 466 -12.94 -1.75 6.35
C GLY A 466 -12.50 -0.91 7.55
N ALA A 467 -12.57 -1.45 8.76
CA ALA A 467 -12.05 -0.77 9.96
C ALA A 467 -10.52 -0.61 9.89
N PHE A 468 -9.79 -1.64 9.46
CA PHE A 468 -8.34 -1.56 9.33
C PHE A 468 -7.93 -0.54 8.27
N LEU A 469 -8.59 -0.54 7.10
CA LEU A 469 -8.42 0.50 6.09
C LEU A 469 -8.62 1.91 6.65
N LEU A 470 -9.70 2.12 7.41
CA LEU A 470 -10.01 3.43 7.97
C LEU A 470 -8.98 3.89 9.01
N LEU A 471 -8.54 2.99 9.90
CA LEU A 471 -7.49 3.28 10.86
C LEU A 471 -6.19 3.66 10.15
N THR A 472 -5.76 2.85 9.20
CA THR A 472 -4.53 3.08 8.41
C THR A 472 -4.62 4.38 7.62
N TRP A 473 -5.78 4.73 7.07
CA TRP A 473 -5.96 6.00 6.37
C TRP A 473 -5.85 7.19 7.31
N LEU A 474 -6.48 7.15 8.49
CA LEU A 474 -6.40 8.24 9.46
C LEU A 474 -5.00 8.41 10.05
N LEU A 475 -4.28 7.31 10.32
CA LEU A 475 -2.88 7.36 10.77
C LEU A 475 -1.98 7.99 9.70
N LEU A 476 -2.09 7.58 8.43
CA LEU A 476 -1.36 8.21 7.33
C LEU A 476 -1.59 9.73 7.25
N LEU A 477 -2.81 10.19 7.52
CA LEU A 477 -3.13 11.62 7.51
C LEU A 477 -2.55 12.37 8.72
N ALA A 478 -2.14 11.66 9.78
CA ALA A 478 -1.47 12.23 10.94
C ALA A 478 0.06 12.15 10.85
N GLU A 479 0.61 11.22 10.06
CA GLU A 479 2.05 10.97 9.85
C GLU A 479 2.71 11.98 8.92
N ILE A 480 2.44 13.25 9.17
CA ILE A 480 2.92 14.36 8.36
C ILE A 480 4.40 14.65 8.64
N ASP A 481 4.82 14.58 9.90
CA ASP A 481 6.19 14.88 10.33
C ASP A 481 7.06 13.62 10.49
N GLY A 482 6.50 12.44 10.21
CA GLY A 482 7.19 11.15 10.21
C GLY A 482 6.24 9.98 10.47
N PRO A 483 6.66 8.74 10.16
CA PRO A 483 5.87 7.55 10.45
C PRO A 483 5.74 7.32 11.96
N SER A 484 4.65 6.66 12.37
CA SER A 484 4.36 6.27 13.75
C SER A 484 4.17 4.75 13.84
N PRO A 485 5.25 3.94 13.71
CA PRO A 485 5.15 2.49 13.67
C PRO A 485 4.40 1.92 14.87
N GLU A 486 4.64 2.47 16.06
CA GLU A 486 4.01 2.03 17.31
C GLU A 486 2.49 2.18 17.26
N ALA A 487 1.98 3.24 16.63
CA ALA A 487 0.55 3.51 16.52
C ALA A 487 -0.12 2.50 15.59
N HIS A 488 0.48 2.25 14.43
CA HIS A 488 0.03 1.24 13.49
C HIS A 488 0.02 -0.15 14.11
N GLU A 489 1.07 -0.51 14.85
CA GLU A 489 1.21 -1.82 15.49
C GLU A 489 0.24 -1.99 16.67
N ALA A 490 0.17 -1.01 17.59
CA ALA A 490 -0.67 -1.11 18.77
C ALA A 490 -2.16 -1.05 18.45
N PHE A 491 -2.60 -0.08 17.66
CA PHE A 491 -4.01 0.07 17.32
C PHE A 491 -4.45 -0.97 16.28
N GLY A 492 -3.56 -1.33 15.35
CA GLY A 492 -3.81 -2.37 14.35
C GLY A 492 -3.91 -3.77 14.94
N ALA A 493 -3.23 -4.07 16.05
CA ALA A 493 -3.17 -5.41 16.63
C ALA A 493 -4.56 -6.01 16.93
N ILE A 494 -5.47 -5.21 17.47
CA ILE A 494 -6.83 -5.67 17.78
C ILE A 494 -7.57 -6.08 16.50
N LEU A 495 -7.44 -5.28 15.43
CA LEU A 495 -8.09 -5.53 14.15
C LEU A 495 -7.48 -6.74 13.43
N ILE A 496 -6.15 -6.89 13.46
CA ILE A 496 -5.45 -8.07 12.93
C ILE A 496 -5.88 -9.33 13.69
N GLY A 497 -5.98 -9.28 15.02
CA GLY A 497 -6.50 -10.36 15.84
C GLY A 497 -7.93 -10.78 15.45
N LEU A 498 -8.82 -9.81 15.18
CA LEU A 498 -10.17 -10.07 14.69
C LEU A 498 -10.19 -10.71 13.29
N LEU A 499 -9.34 -10.24 12.37
CA LEU A 499 -9.18 -10.83 11.04
C LEU A 499 -8.66 -12.27 11.12
N ALA A 500 -7.66 -12.52 11.98
CA ALA A 500 -7.13 -13.86 12.26
C ALA A 500 -8.19 -14.78 12.88
N ALA A 501 -9.02 -14.28 13.80
CA ALA A 501 -10.16 -15.01 14.35
C ALA A 501 -11.20 -15.36 13.26
N GLY A 502 -11.44 -14.43 12.33
CA GLY A 502 -12.25 -14.67 11.13
C GLY A 502 -11.72 -15.82 10.28
N LEU A 503 -10.43 -15.81 9.95
CA LEU A 503 -9.79 -16.88 9.18
C LEU A 503 -9.81 -18.22 9.95
N LEU A 504 -9.51 -18.22 11.24
CA LEU A 504 -9.60 -19.40 12.10
C LEU A 504 -11.00 -20.02 12.07
N THR A 505 -12.04 -19.20 12.24
CA THR A 505 -13.42 -19.71 12.18
C THR A 505 -13.83 -20.20 10.79
N TYR A 506 -13.30 -19.59 9.72
CA TYR A 506 -13.51 -20.03 8.35
C TYR A 506 -12.83 -21.37 8.06
N SER A 507 -11.57 -21.56 8.49
CA SER A 507 -10.87 -22.85 8.35
C SER A 507 -11.51 -23.95 9.23
N LEU A 508 -12.22 -23.57 10.29
CA LEU A 508 -13.02 -24.48 11.10
C LEU A 508 -14.48 -24.60 10.63
N ARG A 509 -14.82 -24.21 9.39
CA ARG A 509 -16.22 -24.24 8.87
C ARG A 509 -16.88 -25.61 8.91
N ARG A 510 -16.10 -26.70 8.90
CA ARG A 510 -16.59 -28.08 8.99
C ARG A 510 -16.90 -28.52 10.44
N SER A 511 -16.47 -27.75 11.43
CA SER A 511 -16.69 -28.03 12.85
C SER A 511 -18.06 -27.53 13.32
N SER A 512 -18.57 -28.08 14.42
CA SER A 512 -19.82 -27.63 15.02
C SER A 512 -19.72 -26.20 15.55
N GLU A 513 -20.84 -25.47 15.63
CA GLU A 513 -20.86 -24.09 16.13
C GLU A 513 -20.33 -23.97 17.56
N LYS A 514 -20.65 -24.94 18.44
CA LYS A 514 -20.11 -24.99 19.81
C LYS A 514 -18.59 -25.11 19.82
N GLN A 515 -18.03 -25.99 18.98
CA GLN A 515 -16.57 -26.14 18.86
C GLN A 515 -15.89 -24.83 18.42
N ARG A 516 -16.47 -24.12 17.45
CA ARG A 516 -15.93 -22.81 17.01
C ARG A 516 -15.91 -21.79 18.14
N TRP A 517 -16.99 -21.69 18.92
CA TRP A 517 -17.02 -20.82 20.10
C TRP A 517 -16.01 -21.22 21.18
N TYR A 518 -15.84 -22.53 21.44
CA TYR A 518 -14.83 -23.00 22.39
C TYR A 518 -13.42 -22.67 21.93
N VAL A 519 -13.12 -22.85 20.63
CA VAL A 519 -11.81 -22.49 20.07
C VAL A 519 -11.59 -20.98 20.19
N LEU A 520 -12.56 -20.14 19.81
CA LEU A 520 -12.44 -18.68 19.95
C LEU A 520 -12.24 -18.23 21.40
N GLY A 521 -13.02 -18.79 22.33
CA GLY A 521 -12.89 -18.48 23.75
C GLY A 521 -11.56 -18.96 24.32
N PHE A 522 -11.09 -20.13 23.90
CA PHE A 522 -9.77 -20.65 24.27
C PHE A 522 -8.64 -19.79 23.70
N SER A 523 -8.71 -19.38 22.43
CA SER A 523 -7.73 -18.48 21.79
C SER A 523 -7.65 -17.14 22.51
N LEU A 524 -8.80 -16.54 22.86
CA LEU A 524 -8.86 -15.29 23.60
C LEU A 524 -8.27 -15.42 25.01
N LEU A 525 -8.62 -16.50 25.71
CA LEU A 525 -8.05 -16.78 27.03
C LEU A 525 -6.54 -16.96 26.93
N LEU A 526 -6.07 -17.73 25.96
CA LEU A 526 -4.65 -17.99 25.74
C LEU A 526 -3.90 -16.71 25.38
N SER A 527 -4.47 -15.81 24.58
CA SER A 527 -3.84 -14.53 24.22
C SER A 527 -3.75 -13.58 25.41
N ILE A 528 -4.74 -13.59 26.32
CA ILE A 528 -4.70 -12.76 27.53
C ILE A 528 -3.70 -13.36 28.54
N VAL A 529 -3.70 -14.69 28.69
CA VAL A 529 -2.78 -15.39 29.59
C VAL A 529 -1.34 -15.25 29.10
N SER A 530 -1.07 -15.31 27.80
CA SER A 530 0.30 -15.12 27.26
C SER A 530 0.86 -13.74 27.59
N VAL A 531 0.03 -12.70 27.50
CA VAL A 531 0.41 -11.33 27.93
C VAL A 531 0.61 -11.26 29.44
N TRP A 532 -0.31 -11.82 30.23
CA TRP A 532 -0.23 -11.76 31.69
C TRP A 532 0.98 -12.49 32.28
N VAL A 533 1.33 -13.65 31.70
CA VAL A 533 2.51 -14.43 32.08
C VAL A 533 3.80 -13.66 31.78
N GLY A 534 3.79 -12.84 30.75
CA GLY A 534 4.87 -11.92 30.40
C GLY A 534 6.17 -12.61 30.02
N GLU A 535 7.25 -11.82 30.05
CA GLU A 535 8.57 -12.22 29.59
C GLU A 535 9.21 -13.35 30.42
N SER A 536 8.93 -13.41 31.72
CA SER A 536 9.60 -14.33 32.65
C SER A 536 9.38 -15.82 32.33
N TYR A 537 8.32 -16.16 31.59
CA TYR A 537 8.06 -17.55 31.16
C TYR A 537 7.93 -17.71 29.65
N LEU A 538 7.65 -16.64 28.91
CA LEU A 538 7.56 -16.62 27.44
C LEU A 538 8.46 -15.48 26.90
N PRO A 539 9.79 -15.67 26.92
CA PRO A 539 10.71 -14.72 26.34
C PRO A 539 10.50 -14.67 24.82
N LEU A 540 10.54 -13.46 24.27
CA LEU A 540 10.48 -13.20 22.83
C LEU A 540 11.80 -12.53 22.41
N PRO A 541 12.25 -12.71 21.16
CA PRO A 541 13.47 -12.10 20.67
C PRO A 541 13.30 -10.58 20.45
N GLY A 542 14.41 -9.89 20.15
CA GLY A 542 14.42 -8.46 19.85
C GLY A 542 14.14 -7.59 21.09
N ASN A 543 13.50 -6.44 20.86
CA ASN A 543 13.19 -5.40 21.85
C ASN A 543 11.84 -5.66 22.55
N ALA A 544 11.58 -6.91 22.94
CA ALA A 544 10.28 -7.33 23.50
C ALA A 544 9.94 -6.64 24.84
N ASP A 545 10.94 -6.21 25.59
CA ASP A 545 10.86 -5.52 26.88
C ASP A 545 10.57 -4.02 26.75
N GLN A 546 10.75 -3.45 25.55
CA GLN A 546 10.58 -2.03 25.31
C GLN A 546 9.12 -1.58 25.44
N LEU A 547 8.90 -0.45 26.12
CA LEU A 547 7.59 0.13 26.36
C LEU A 547 7.11 0.95 25.15
N ILE A 548 5.92 0.62 24.63
CA ILE A 548 5.18 1.46 23.67
C ILE A 548 4.29 2.47 24.39
N SER A 549 3.81 2.12 25.58
CA SER A 549 3.03 3.02 26.44
C SER A 549 3.47 2.87 27.89
N THR A 550 2.86 3.61 28.80
CA THR A 550 3.19 3.58 30.24
C THR A 550 3.11 2.19 30.89
N SER A 551 2.43 1.23 30.27
CA SER A 551 2.22 -0.12 30.83
C SER A 551 2.19 -1.27 29.82
N ILE A 552 2.38 -0.99 28.52
CA ILE A 552 2.32 -2.00 27.46
C ILE A 552 3.66 -2.05 26.75
N THR A 553 4.25 -3.24 26.71
CA THR A 553 5.50 -3.51 25.97
C THR A 553 5.23 -3.97 24.53
N ARG A 554 6.25 -3.88 23.67
CA ARG A 554 6.25 -4.52 22.33
C ARG A 554 5.94 -6.02 22.43
N GLY A 555 6.54 -6.69 23.41
CA GLY A 555 6.34 -8.10 23.70
C GLY A 555 4.89 -8.44 24.03
N ASP A 556 4.16 -7.57 24.72
CA ASP A 556 2.74 -7.80 25.04
C ASP A 556 1.87 -7.82 23.78
N ILE A 557 2.08 -6.86 22.88
CA ILE A 557 1.38 -6.81 21.58
C ILE A 557 1.72 -8.04 20.74
N ALA A 558 3.01 -8.39 20.68
CA ALA A 558 3.48 -9.56 19.95
C ALA A 558 2.88 -10.87 20.50
N ARG A 559 2.90 -11.09 21.82
CA ARG A 559 2.30 -12.28 22.46
C ARG A 559 0.80 -12.38 22.19
N PHE A 560 0.08 -11.26 22.23
CA PHE A 560 -1.34 -11.22 21.89
C PHE A 560 -1.57 -11.66 20.44
N LEU A 561 -0.85 -11.07 19.49
CA LEU A 561 -1.01 -11.33 18.05
C LEU A 561 -0.55 -12.73 17.65
N LEU A 562 0.62 -13.18 18.10
CA LEU A 562 1.18 -14.48 17.76
C LEU A 562 0.25 -15.63 18.14
N VAL A 563 -0.44 -15.53 19.29
CA VAL A 563 -1.45 -16.55 19.67
C VAL A 563 -2.55 -16.65 18.61
N TRP A 564 -3.12 -15.53 18.18
CA TRP A 564 -4.18 -15.54 17.16
C TRP A 564 -3.67 -16.04 15.81
N LEU A 565 -2.52 -15.54 15.37
CA LEU A 565 -1.94 -15.86 14.07
C LEU A 565 -1.51 -17.32 13.96
N ILE A 566 -0.82 -17.86 14.98
CA ILE A 566 -0.37 -19.26 14.98
C ILE A 566 -1.57 -20.21 15.01
N LEU A 567 -2.57 -19.93 15.87
CA LEU A 567 -3.77 -20.77 15.95
C LEU A 567 -4.60 -20.73 14.66
N ALA A 568 -4.60 -19.61 13.93
CA ALA A 568 -5.22 -19.51 12.62
C ALA A 568 -4.40 -20.18 11.50
N ALA A 569 -3.06 -20.09 11.55
CA ALA A 569 -2.15 -20.63 10.54
C ALA A 569 -2.20 -22.16 10.44
N LEU A 570 -2.25 -22.85 11.59
CA LEU A 570 -2.29 -24.32 11.63
C LEU A 570 -3.44 -24.91 10.80
N PRO A 571 -4.73 -24.60 11.05
CA PRO A 571 -5.81 -25.14 10.25
C PRO A 571 -5.76 -24.63 8.80
N ALA A 572 -5.40 -23.37 8.54
CA ALA A 572 -5.30 -22.84 7.17
C ALA A 572 -4.27 -23.61 6.31
N LEU A 573 -3.09 -23.92 6.87
CA LEU A 573 -2.08 -24.75 6.21
C LEU A 573 -2.57 -26.18 6.00
N THR A 574 -3.25 -26.78 6.98
CA THR A 574 -3.82 -28.12 6.80
C THR A 574 -4.85 -28.15 5.66
N GLU A 575 -5.70 -27.13 5.55
CA GLU A 575 -6.65 -27.03 4.44
C GLU A 575 -5.94 -26.92 3.10
N LEU A 576 -4.93 -26.05 2.99
CA LEU A 576 -4.10 -25.92 1.79
C LEU A 576 -3.49 -27.26 1.37
N PHE A 577 -2.85 -27.98 2.30
CA PHE A 577 -2.25 -29.29 2.01
C PHE A 577 -3.30 -30.33 1.60
N THR A 578 -4.47 -30.33 2.25
CA THR A 578 -5.56 -31.24 1.86
C THR A 578 -6.07 -30.94 0.45
N GLU A 579 -6.15 -29.66 0.07
CA GLU A 579 -6.63 -29.22 -1.23
C GLU A 579 -5.63 -29.57 -2.36
N ILE A 580 -4.33 -29.32 -2.14
CA ILE A 580 -3.26 -29.73 -3.05
C ILE A 580 -3.31 -31.25 -3.26
N ARG A 581 -3.44 -32.02 -2.16
CA ARG A 581 -3.50 -33.48 -2.22
C ARG A 581 -4.75 -33.97 -2.94
N ALA A 582 -5.91 -33.37 -2.68
CA ALA A 582 -7.15 -33.70 -3.35
C ALA A 582 -7.05 -33.47 -4.87
N ARG A 583 -6.48 -32.32 -5.27
CA ARG A 583 -6.25 -31.99 -6.68
C ARG A 583 -5.30 -32.96 -7.38
N SER A 584 -4.21 -33.35 -6.71
CA SER A 584 -3.22 -34.29 -7.25
C SER A 584 -3.78 -35.70 -7.53
N ARG A 585 -4.82 -36.10 -6.78
CA ARG A 585 -5.47 -37.42 -6.87
C ARG A 585 -6.75 -37.41 -7.70
N ALA A 586 -7.30 -36.23 -8.00
CA ALA A 586 -8.53 -36.09 -8.74
C ALA A 586 -8.30 -36.15 -10.26
N SER A 587 -9.18 -36.87 -10.97
CA SER A 587 -9.30 -36.75 -12.43
C SER A 587 -9.60 -35.31 -12.82
N VAL A 588 -9.16 -34.87 -14.01
CA VAL A 588 -9.28 -33.49 -14.53
C VAL A 588 -10.70 -32.90 -14.36
N HIS A 589 -11.75 -33.73 -14.42
CA HIS A 589 -13.15 -33.32 -14.30
C HIS A 589 -13.68 -33.18 -12.85
N ARG A 590 -12.92 -33.63 -11.83
CA ARG A 590 -13.29 -33.55 -10.41
C ARG A 590 -12.31 -32.71 -9.60
N GLN A 591 -11.40 -31.99 -10.26
CA GLN A 591 -10.43 -31.16 -9.57
C GLN A 591 -11.14 -29.98 -8.90
N PRO A 592 -10.74 -29.62 -7.67
CA PRO A 592 -11.21 -28.38 -7.08
C PRO A 592 -10.89 -27.17 -7.95
N THR A 593 -11.72 -26.13 -7.86
CA THR A 593 -11.57 -24.94 -8.70
C THR A 593 -10.21 -24.30 -8.45
N MET A 594 -9.59 -23.77 -9.52
CA MET A 594 -8.32 -23.05 -9.39
C MET A 594 -8.44 -21.85 -8.45
N LEU A 595 -9.62 -21.23 -8.40
CA LEU A 595 -9.93 -20.10 -7.53
C LEU A 595 -9.91 -20.47 -6.04
N ARG A 596 -10.43 -21.65 -5.68
CA ARG A 596 -10.42 -22.14 -4.29
C ARG A 596 -9.00 -22.43 -3.82
N LEU A 597 -8.20 -23.12 -4.63
CA LEU A 597 -6.80 -23.36 -4.31
C LEU A 597 -6.02 -22.04 -4.19
N ALA A 598 -6.22 -21.12 -5.13
CA ALA A 598 -5.61 -19.79 -5.10
C ALA A 598 -5.93 -19.03 -3.80
N SER A 599 -7.19 -19.08 -3.37
CA SER A 599 -7.64 -18.49 -2.10
C SER A 599 -6.93 -19.12 -0.90
N HIS A 600 -6.84 -20.46 -0.82
CA HIS A 600 -6.13 -21.12 0.29
C HIS A 600 -4.64 -20.80 0.31
N VAL A 601 -3.98 -20.72 -0.85
CA VAL A 601 -2.58 -20.32 -0.95
C VAL A 601 -2.38 -18.89 -0.42
N ALA A 602 -3.22 -17.94 -0.84
CA ALA A 602 -3.13 -16.55 -0.40
C ALA A 602 -3.43 -16.38 1.09
N HIS A 603 -4.46 -17.05 1.63
CA HIS A 603 -4.81 -16.98 3.05
C HIS A 603 -3.78 -17.62 3.97
N ALA A 604 -3.18 -18.74 3.57
CA ALA A 604 -2.05 -19.31 4.31
C ALA A 604 -0.82 -18.38 4.23
N GLY A 605 -0.58 -17.78 3.06
CA GLY A 605 0.51 -16.83 2.83
C GLY A 605 0.42 -15.60 3.74
N ILE A 606 -0.75 -14.97 3.85
CA ILE A 606 -0.91 -13.78 4.72
C ILE A 606 -0.72 -14.11 6.20
N LEU A 607 -1.13 -15.30 6.66
CA LEU A 607 -0.90 -15.71 8.05
C LEU A 607 0.59 -15.92 8.33
N LEU A 608 1.34 -16.57 7.42
CA LEU A 608 2.79 -16.71 7.55
C LEU A 608 3.51 -15.36 7.51
N LEU A 609 3.10 -14.49 6.59
CA LEU A 609 3.64 -13.15 6.45
C LEU A 609 3.45 -12.35 7.75
N LEU A 610 2.23 -12.36 8.32
CA LEU A 610 1.93 -11.62 9.54
C LEU A 610 2.67 -12.19 10.77
N ILE A 611 2.89 -13.51 10.84
CA ILE A 611 3.73 -14.09 11.91
C ILE A 611 5.16 -13.57 11.80
N GLY A 612 5.75 -13.64 10.60
CA GLY A 612 7.09 -13.09 10.36
C GLY A 612 7.15 -11.58 10.62
N HIS A 613 6.08 -10.85 10.28
CA HIS A 613 5.97 -9.41 10.51
C HIS A 613 6.01 -9.04 11.98
N VAL A 614 5.22 -9.70 12.82
CA VAL A 614 5.27 -9.47 14.27
C VAL A 614 6.69 -9.70 14.82
N LEU A 615 7.42 -10.70 14.30
CA LEU A 615 8.76 -11.03 14.79
C LEU A 615 9.87 -10.07 14.32
N THR A 616 9.70 -9.38 13.19
CA THR A 616 10.76 -8.57 12.55
C THR A 616 10.45 -7.08 12.45
N THR A 617 9.22 -6.65 12.73
CA THR A 617 8.85 -5.22 12.82
C THR A 617 8.38 -4.88 14.22
N THR A 618 7.43 -5.64 14.78
CA THR A 618 6.86 -5.29 16.09
C THR A 618 7.84 -5.53 17.23
N LEU A 619 8.66 -6.58 17.11
CA LEU A 619 9.70 -6.92 18.08
C LEU A 619 11.06 -6.26 17.81
N VAL A 620 11.22 -5.50 16.72
CA VAL A 620 12.53 -4.90 16.38
C VAL A 620 12.36 -3.39 16.23
N ASP A 621 12.87 -2.63 17.20
CA ASP A 621 12.87 -1.18 17.14
C ASP A 621 14.15 -0.66 16.49
N ARG A 622 14.03 -0.25 15.24
CA ARG A 622 15.16 0.22 14.43
C ARG A 622 15.74 1.55 14.90
N VAL A 623 15.09 2.27 15.79
CA VAL A 623 15.60 3.52 16.37
C VAL A 623 16.39 3.24 17.67
N ASP A 624 16.32 2.03 18.20
CA ASP A 624 16.97 1.69 19.46
C ASP A 624 18.52 1.68 19.31
N PRO A 625 19.26 2.46 20.13
CA PRO A 625 20.71 2.52 20.06
C PRO A 625 21.42 1.20 20.36
N SER A 626 20.75 0.22 20.98
CA SER A 626 21.31 -1.10 21.27
C SER A 626 21.75 -1.85 20.02
N HIS A 627 21.17 -1.55 18.85
CA HIS A 627 21.58 -2.12 17.57
C HIS A 627 22.96 -1.63 17.08
N GLN A 628 23.55 -0.59 17.69
CA GLN A 628 24.86 -0.07 17.30
C GLN A 628 25.98 -0.74 18.10
N VAL A 629 26.91 -1.38 17.39
CA VAL A 629 28.12 -1.99 17.93
C VAL A 629 29.36 -1.28 17.37
N THR A 630 30.38 -1.12 18.21
CA THR A 630 31.70 -0.63 17.75
C THR A 630 32.63 -1.83 17.62
N LEU A 631 33.08 -2.11 16.40
CA LEU A 631 34.08 -3.13 16.13
C LEU A 631 35.49 -2.55 16.27
N ILE A 632 36.40 -3.36 16.78
CA ILE A 632 37.83 -3.08 16.86
C ILE A 632 38.55 -4.10 15.98
N ARG A 633 39.52 -3.65 15.17
CA ARG A 633 40.26 -4.52 14.25
C ARG A 633 40.92 -5.69 15.01
N ASP A 634 40.73 -6.90 14.50
CA ASP A 634 41.24 -8.17 15.05
C ASP A 634 40.79 -8.53 16.48
N GLU A 635 39.83 -7.79 17.05
CA GLU A 635 39.25 -8.10 18.36
C GLU A 635 37.82 -8.66 18.21
N PRO A 636 37.50 -9.80 18.86
CA PRO A 636 36.15 -10.33 18.85
C PRO A 636 35.24 -9.48 19.74
N VAL A 637 34.16 -8.96 19.16
CA VAL A 637 33.14 -8.18 19.86
C VAL A 637 31.84 -8.98 19.92
N GLN A 638 31.38 -9.30 21.12
CA GLN A 638 30.10 -9.97 21.32
C GLN A 638 28.95 -8.96 21.26
N HIS A 639 27.94 -9.26 20.45
CA HIS A 639 26.67 -8.53 20.41
C HIS A 639 25.52 -9.54 20.31
N GLY A 640 24.68 -9.56 21.34
CA GLY A 640 23.69 -10.63 21.51
C GLY A 640 24.36 -12.00 21.64
N HIS A 641 23.90 -12.94 20.82
CA HIS A 641 24.39 -14.32 20.76
C HIS A 641 25.47 -14.53 19.67
N LEU A 642 25.92 -13.44 19.03
CA LEU A 642 26.86 -13.46 17.91
C LEU A 642 28.17 -12.76 18.31
N ILE A 643 29.26 -13.23 17.72
CA ILE A 643 30.60 -12.65 17.86
C ILE A 643 31.04 -12.10 16.51
N PHE A 644 31.34 -10.81 16.46
CA PHE A 644 31.78 -10.12 15.25
C PHE A 644 33.28 -9.82 15.35
N THR A 645 34.05 -10.23 14.35
CA THR A 645 35.49 -9.96 14.29
C THR A 645 35.82 -9.23 12.99
N MET A 646 36.23 -7.96 13.09
CA MET A 646 36.71 -7.19 11.95
C MET A 646 38.11 -7.70 11.55
N ARG A 647 38.24 -8.22 10.34
CA ARG A 647 39.46 -8.87 9.85
C ARG A 647 40.30 -7.95 8.97
N ASP A 648 39.65 -7.30 8.01
CA ASP A 648 40.34 -6.51 7.01
C ASP A 648 39.46 -5.38 6.48
N ILE A 649 40.09 -4.41 5.82
CA ILE A 649 39.43 -3.34 5.08
C ILE A 649 39.62 -3.61 3.59
N GLU A 650 38.52 -3.71 2.86
CA GLU A 650 38.52 -3.94 1.43
C GLU A 650 38.26 -2.63 0.69
N THR A 651 39.18 -2.23 -0.17
CA THR A 651 39.00 -1.11 -1.09
C THR A 651 39.17 -1.58 -2.52
N SER A 652 38.26 -1.20 -3.41
CA SER A 652 38.38 -1.49 -4.84
C SER A 652 37.87 -0.32 -5.66
N VAL A 653 38.40 -0.17 -6.87
CA VAL A 653 38.06 0.96 -7.77
C VAL A 653 37.56 0.41 -9.11
N ARG A 654 36.64 1.14 -9.75
CA ARG A 654 36.11 0.78 -11.07
C ARG A 654 37.24 0.49 -12.07
N GLY A 655 37.09 -0.60 -12.84
CA GLY A 655 38.10 -1.10 -13.77
C GLY A 655 39.04 -2.15 -13.18
N GLU A 656 39.02 -2.35 -11.86
CA GLU A 656 39.63 -3.51 -11.22
C GLU A 656 38.66 -4.71 -11.28
N PRO A 657 39.12 -5.94 -11.58
CA PRO A 657 38.24 -7.11 -11.67
C PRO A 657 37.40 -7.35 -10.40
N ILE A 658 37.97 -7.06 -9.22
CA ILE A 658 37.30 -7.24 -7.92
C ILE A 658 36.09 -6.31 -7.80
N PHE A 659 36.20 -5.06 -8.29
CA PHE A 659 35.09 -4.10 -8.28
C PHE A 659 34.05 -4.49 -9.32
N ASP A 660 34.46 -4.70 -10.56
CA ASP A 660 33.56 -4.90 -11.71
C ASP A 660 32.78 -6.23 -11.62
N ASP A 661 33.30 -7.24 -10.92
CA ASP A 661 32.58 -8.49 -10.66
C ASP A 661 31.44 -8.33 -9.64
N ARG A 662 31.55 -7.35 -8.73
CA ARG A 662 30.61 -7.13 -7.62
C ARG A 662 29.64 -5.98 -7.89
N PHE A 663 30.09 -4.92 -8.56
CA PHE A 663 29.35 -3.68 -8.73
C PHE A 663 29.28 -3.27 -10.20
N ASN A 664 28.07 -2.97 -10.67
CA ASN A 664 27.81 -2.44 -12.01
C ASN A 664 27.73 -0.91 -12.04
N ILE A 665 27.91 -0.26 -10.88
CA ILE A 665 27.70 1.18 -10.63
C ILE A 665 28.66 1.67 -9.54
N GLY A 666 28.78 2.99 -9.42
CA GLY A 666 29.77 3.61 -8.54
C GLY A 666 31.19 3.55 -9.14
N ASP A 667 32.07 4.37 -8.59
CA ASP A 667 33.44 4.56 -9.07
C ASP A 667 34.47 3.93 -8.14
N ALA A 668 34.14 3.75 -6.86
CA ALA A 668 34.94 3.00 -5.90
C ALA A 668 34.07 2.40 -4.79
N PHE A 669 34.60 1.37 -4.13
CA PHE A 669 33.98 0.71 -2.99
C PHE A 669 34.95 0.72 -1.81
N PHE A 670 34.40 1.01 -0.63
CA PHE A 670 35.07 0.86 0.64
C PHE A 670 34.23 -0.06 1.52
N GLY A 671 34.78 -1.19 1.98
CA GLY A 671 34.08 -2.13 2.83
C GLY A 671 34.95 -2.73 3.92
N ILE A 672 34.32 -3.48 4.82
CA ILE A 672 34.99 -4.15 5.93
C ILE A 672 34.65 -5.62 5.90
N VAL A 673 35.66 -6.47 6.02
CA VAL A 673 35.47 -7.92 6.11
C VAL A 673 35.25 -8.29 7.57
N ILE A 674 34.09 -8.89 7.86
CA ILE A 674 33.67 -9.27 9.21
C ILE A 674 33.41 -10.77 9.23
N ASP A 675 34.16 -11.49 10.06
CA ASP A 675 33.84 -12.88 10.40
C ASP A 675 32.79 -12.87 11.51
N VAL A 676 31.69 -13.58 11.30
CA VAL A 676 30.60 -13.74 12.27
C VAL A 676 30.63 -15.15 12.83
N GLY A 677 30.73 -15.29 14.15
CA GLY A 677 30.74 -16.56 14.86
C GLY A 677 29.64 -16.67 15.93
N ASP A 678 29.44 -17.89 16.41
CA ASP A 678 28.57 -18.18 17.57
C ASP A 678 29.34 -18.05 18.91
N GLU A 679 28.62 -18.18 20.04
CA GLU A 679 29.23 -18.15 21.38
C GLU A 679 30.22 -19.31 21.64
N ASP A 680 30.11 -20.40 20.88
CA ASP A 680 31.00 -21.57 20.96
C ASP A 680 32.29 -21.38 20.12
N GLY A 681 32.41 -20.28 19.39
CA GLY A 681 33.57 -19.94 18.56
C GLY A 681 33.56 -20.57 17.15
N ASN A 682 32.45 -21.13 16.70
CA ASN A 682 32.29 -21.59 15.32
C ASN A 682 31.97 -20.40 14.40
N ILE A 683 32.63 -20.34 13.25
CA ILE A 683 32.35 -19.31 12.23
C ILE A 683 31.06 -19.69 11.50
N LEU A 684 30.06 -18.80 11.57
CA LEU A 684 28.77 -18.93 10.90
C LEU A 684 28.84 -18.41 9.46
N GLY A 685 29.63 -17.38 9.20
CA GLY A 685 29.82 -16.82 7.87
C GLY A 685 30.73 -15.60 7.86
N GLU A 686 31.02 -15.10 6.66
CA GLU A 686 31.77 -13.87 6.41
C GLU A 686 30.84 -12.87 5.71
N VAL A 687 30.88 -11.61 6.12
CA VAL A 687 30.10 -10.51 5.51
C VAL A 687 31.00 -9.29 5.23
N ARG A 688 30.58 -8.49 4.25
CA ARG A 688 31.34 -7.38 3.65
C ARG A 688 30.49 -6.11 3.47
N PRO A 689 29.91 -5.54 4.54
CA PRO A 689 29.19 -4.27 4.44
C PRO A 689 30.15 -3.13 4.05
N GLY A 690 29.63 -2.09 3.40
CA GLY A 690 30.49 -1.05 2.84
C GLY A 690 29.76 0.21 2.37
N VAL A 691 30.47 1.01 1.58
CA VAL A 691 30.01 2.26 0.98
C VAL A 691 30.53 2.34 -0.46
N LEU A 692 29.63 2.59 -1.40
CA LEU A 692 29.96 2.96 -2.77
C LEU A 692 30.19 4.47 -2.88
N ARG A 693 31.19 4.83 -3.67
CA ARG A 693 31.53 6.19 -4.02
C ARG A 693 31.02 6.51 -5.42
N PHE A 694 30.40 7.68 -5.59
CA PHE A 694 29.99 8.20 -6.88
C PHE A 694 30.63 9.58 -7.11
N ASP A 695 31.40 9.72 -8.18
CA ASP A 695 32.12 10.93 -8.53
C ASP A 695 31.39 11.68 -9.63
N ALA A 696 30.95 12.90 -9.36
CA ALA A 696 30.29 13.72 -10.37
C ALA A 696 31.33 14.35 -11.32
N GLU A 697 31.36 13.90 -12.58
CA GLU A 697 32.33 14.34 -13.60
C GLU A 697 32.42 15.87 -13.75
N ASP A 698 31.28 16.58 -13.71
CA ASP A 698 31.22 18.03 -13.99
C ASP A 698 31.39 18.91 -12.74
N SER A 699 30.98 18.44 -11.56
CA SER A 699 31.02 19.24 -10.32
C SER A 699 32.16 18.87 -9.38
N GLY A 700 32.80 17.71 -9.59
CA GLY A 700 33.80 17.14 -8.69
C GLY A 700 33.24 16.75 -7.31
N SER A 701 31.91 16.74 -7.13
CA SER A 701 31.29 16.30 -5.89
C SER A 701 31.40 14.78 -5.75
N ILE A 702 31.57 14.33 -4.51
CA ILE A 702 31.59 12.91 -4.16
C ILE A 702 30.32 12.63 -3.37
N THR A 703 29.50 11.70 -3.85
CA THR A 703 28.30 11.26 -3.15
C THR A 703 28.47 9.82 -2.71
N PRO A 704 28.57 9.55 -1.39
CA PRO A 704 28.65 8.19 -0.87
C PRO A 704 27.25 7.56 -0.76
N ARG A 705 27.18 6.24 -0.92
CA ARG A 705 25.98 5.43 -0.69
C ARG A 705 26.34 4.18 0.10
N SER A 706 25.60 3.90 1.17
CA SER A 706 25.76 2.67 1.95
C SER A 706 25.43 1.42 1.14
N GLU A 707 26.22 0.37 1.31
CA GLU A 707 25.97 -0.98 0.81
C GLU A 707 25.81 -1.93 1.99
N VAL A 708 24.57 -2.39 2.16
CA VAL A 708 24.18 -3.30 3.23
C VAL A 708 24.59 -4.72 2.89
N ASP A 709 25.15 -5.45 3.85
CA ASP A 709 25.37 -6.89 3.73
C ASP A 709 24.60 -7.66 4.80
N ARG A 710 24.43 -8.98 4.61
CA ARG A 710 23.61 -9.82 5.47
C ARG A 710 24.19 -11.21 5.69
N LEU A 711 23.94 -11.74 6.88
CA LEU A 711 24.12 -13.15 7.19
C LEU A 711 22.75 -13.85 7.16
N VAL A 712 22.61 -14.85 6.31
CA VAL A 712 21.37 -15.65 6.21
C VAL A 712 21.45 -16.82 7.20
N MET A 713 20.61 -16.80 8.22
CA MET A 713 20.48 -17.87 9.22
C MET A 713 19.20 -18.68 8.97
N TRP A 714 19.02 -19.77 9.73
CA TRP A 714 17.85 -20.65 9.56
C TRP A 714 16.57 -20.05 10.15
N ASP A 715 16.70 -19.21 11.17
CA ASP A 715 15.63 -18.55 11.92
C ASP A 715 15.34 -17.13 11.44
N GLY A 716 16.25 -16.51 10.69
CA GLY A 716 16.06 -15.18 10.11
C GLY A 716 17.35 -14.66 9.46
N ASP A 717 17.34 -13.40 9.05
CA ASP A 717 18.51 -12.74 8.51
C ASP A 717 19.07 -11.74 9.53
N VAL A 718 20.40 -11.59 9.55
CA VAL A 718 21.09 -10.54 10.31
C VAL A 718 21.62 -9.51 9.32
N ILE A 719 21.13 -8.27 9.44
CA ILE A 719 21.50 -7.17 8.56
C ILE A 719 22.59 -6.32 9.21
N MET A 720 23.58 -5.94 8.42
CA MET A 720 24.75 -5.21 8.86
C MET A 720 24.96 -3.97 7.99
N ILE A 721 24.95 -2.79 8.64
CA ILE A 721 25.01 -1.48 8.00
C ILE A 721 26.12 -0.65 8.64
N LEU A 722 27.03 -0.10 7.83
CA LEU A 722 28.07 0.80 8.35
C LEU A 722 27.53 2.22 8.54
N ASP A 723 28.07 2.94 9.52
CA ASP A 723 27.73 4.35 9.75
C ASP A 723 28.25 5.22 8.59
N LEU A 724 27.35 5.65 7.70
CA LEU A 724 27.70 6.38 6.48
C LEU A 724 28.53 7.66 6.77
N ASN A 725 28.26 8.36 7.87
CA ASN A 725 29.00 9.58 8.23
C ASN A 725 30.44 9.27 8.62
N GLN A 726 30.64 8.24 9.45
CA GLN A 726 31.97 7.77 9.83
C GLN A 726 32.74 7.27 8.60
N MET A 727 32.09 6.48 7.74
CA MET A 727 32.72 5.94 6.54
C MET A 727 33.10 7.03 5.55
N SER A 728 32.27 8.07 5.41
CA SER A 728 32.59 9.22 4.54
C SER A 728 33.84 9.96 5.01
N LEU A 729 34.05 10.08 6.33
CA LEU A 729 35.29 10.65 6.89
C LEU A 729 36.49 9.76 6.62
N ILE A 730 36.35 8.45 6.90
CA ILE A 730 37.41 7.45 6.67
C ILE A 730 37.83 7.41 5.20
N MET A 731 36.88 7.48 4.26
CA MET A 731 37.17 7.48 2.82
C MET A 731 37.93 8.74 2.38
N ASN A 732 37.59 9.90 2.94
CA ASN A 732 38.29 11.15 2.65
C ASN A 732 39.73 11.14 3.20
N ASP A 733 39.94 10.59 4.40
CA ASP A 733 41.26 10.49 5.03
C ASP A 733 42.13 9.36 4.44
N GLY A 734 41.52 8.25 4.04
CA GLY A 734 42.17 7.08 3.46
C GLY A 734 42.91 7.35 2.14
N LEU A 735 42.47 8.36 1.37
CA LEU A 735 43.13 8.84 0.16
C LEU A 735 44.54 9.40 0.39
N LEU A 736 44.88 9.73 1.64
CA LEU A 736 46.22 10.20 2.04
C LEU A 736 47.13 9.08 2.57
N GLY A 737 46.70 7.82 2.48
CA GLY A 737 47.49 6.64 2.90
C GLY A 737 47.30 6.23 4.36
N GLY A 738 46.23 6.69 5.03
CA GLY A 738 45.96 6.45 6.46
C GLY A 738 45.07 5.24 6.78
N LEU A 739 44.79 4.34 5.84
CA LEU A 739 43.85 3.22 6.04
C LEU A 739 44.31 2.21 7.10
N ASP A 740 45.62 2.11 7.34
CA ASP A 740 46.21 1.30 8.40
C ASP A 740 45.93 1.86 9.81
N GLU A 741 45.52 3.13 9.93
CA GLU A 741 45.19 3.78 11.20
C GLU A 741 43.72 3.59 11.62
N VAL A 742 42.87 3.03 10.76
CA VAL A 742 41.45 2.79 11.05
C VAL A 742 41.31 1.53 11.91
N ASP A 743 41.29 1.71 13.22
CA ASP A 743 41.18 0.64 14.21
C ASP A 743 39.73 0.36 14.66
N ARG A 744 38.82 1.33 14.48
CA ARG A 744 37.44 1.28 15.00
C ARG A 744 36.39 1.67 13.98
N VAL A 745 35.36 0.85 13.85
CA VAL A 745 34.21 1.16 13.00
C VAL A 745 32.89 0.86 13.71
N ARG A 746 31.92 1.75 13.54
CA ARG A 746 30.56 1.58 14.03
C ARG A 746 29.74 0.83 13.00
N LEU A 747 29.10 -0.22 13.49
CA LEU A 747 28.24 -1.11 12.73
C LEU A 747 26.87 -1.13 13.39
N THR A 748 25.82 -1.01 12.60
CA THR A 748 24.45 -1.26 13.04
C THR A 748 24.07 -2.68 12.66
N VAL A 749 23.58 -3.46 13.63
CA VAL A 749 23.19 -4.87 13.49
C VAL A 749 21.71 -5.03 13.80
N TYR A 750 20.94 -5.48 12.80
CA TYR A 750 19.54 -5.85 12.99
C TYR A 750 19.36 -7.35 12.84
N GLU A 751 18.96 -8.01 13.92
CA GLU A 751 18.50 -9.39 13.88
C GLU A 751 17.01 -9.41 13.53
N LEU A 752 16.64 -10.08 12.42
CA LEU A 752 15.28 -10.16 11.93
C LEU A 752 14.75 -11.60 12.00
N PRO A 753 14.40 -12.10 13.21
CA PRO A 753 13.88 -13.44 13.38
C PRO A 753 12.54 -13.57 12.66
N GLY A 754 12.40 -14.56 11.78
CA GLY A 754 11.18 -14.77 10.99
C GLY A 754 11.12 -14.03 9.65
N SER A 755 12.20 -13.37 9.20
CA SER A 755 12.28 -12.77 7.86
C SER A 755 11.89 -13.75 6.74
N HIS A 756 12.29 -15.02 6.86
CA HIS A 756 11.93 -16.09 5.92
C HIS A 756 10.42 -16.35 5.86
N LEU A 757 9.70 -16.19 6.97
CA LEU A 757 8.23 -16.34 6.99
C LEU A 757 7.55 -15.18 6.25
N VAL A 758 8.09 -13.98 6.36
CA VAL A 758 7.63 -12.79 5.61
C VAL A 758 7.73 -13.06 4.11
N TRP A 759 8.92 -13.41 3.63
CA TRP A 759 9.17 -13.66 2.21
C TRP A 759 8.39 -14.86 1.69
N THR A 760 8.35 -15.95 2.44
CA THR A 760 7.57 -17.15 2.06
C THR A 760 6.08 -16.83 1.97
N GLY A 761 5.54 -16.16 2.99
CA GLY A 761 4.14 -15.74 3.02
C GLY A 761 3.80 -14.80 1.87
N TRP A 762 4.66 -13.83 1.59
CA TRP A 762 4.49 -12.89 0.49
C TRP A 762 4.49 -13.59 -0.88
N ILE A 763 5.47 -14.46 -1.15
CA ILE A 763 5.54 -15.26 -2.38
C ILE A 763 4.27 -16.08 -2.57
N MET A 764 3.74 -16.67 -1.49
CA MET A 764 2.47 -17.40 -1.54
C MET A 764 1.31 -16.49 -1.95
N ILE A 765 1.19 -15.26 -1.42
CA ILE A 765 0.13 -14.33 -1.84
C ILE A 765 0.28 -13.95 -3.32
N VAL A 766 1.50 -13.73 -3.81
CA VAL A 766 1.77 -13.45 -5.23
C VAL A 766 1.34 -14.63 -6.11
N ILE A 767 1.72 -15.87 -5.75
CA ILE A 767 1.31 -17.07 -6.47
C ILE A 767 -0.22 -17.24 -6.44
N GLY A 768 -0.83 -17.13 -5.26
CA GLY A 768 -2.27 -17.26 -5.08
C GLY A 768 -3.03 -16.23 -5.92
N SER A 769 -2.66 -14.95 -5.86
CA SER A 769 -3.28 -13.90 -6.65
C SER A 769 -3.08 -14.08 -8.16
N MET A 770 -1.89 -14.47 -8.61
CA MET A 770 -1.61 -14.78 -10.03
C MET A 770 -2.54 -15.87 -10.58
N MET A 771 -2.76 -16.93 -9.80
CA MET A 771 -3.65 -18.04 -10.17
C MET A 771 -5.10 -17.58 -10.41
N THR A 772 -5.53 -16.46 -9.82
CA THR A 772 -6.90 -15.93 -10.01
C THR A 772 -7.10 -15.22 -11.36
N LEU A 773 -6.03 -14.74 -12.01
CA LEU A 773 -6.09 -13.89 -13.21
C LEU A 773 -6.67 -14.60 -14.44
N ASN A 774 -6.36 -15.89 -14.57
CA ASN A 774 -6.72 -16.74 -15.72
C ASN A 774 -8.01 -17.54 -15.50
N SER A 775 -8.63 -17.44 -14.31
CA SER A 775 -9.90 -18.12 -14.05
C SER A 775 -11.00 -17.47 -14.88
N ARG A 776 -11.41 -18.14 -15.97
CA ARG A 776 -12.68 -17.85 -16.61
C ARG A 776 -13.74 -18.11 -15.56
N GLY A 777 -14.62 -17.13 -15.31
CA GLY A 777 -15.88 -17.39 -14.65
C GLY A 777 -16.62 -18.42 -15.50
N ILE A 778 -16.44 -19.70 -15.19
CA ILE A 778 -17.28 -20.74 -15.74
C ILE A 778 -18.59 -20.58 -14.99
N THR A 779 -19.55 -20.03 -15.71
CA THR A 779 -20.96 -20.10 -15.46
C THR A 779 -21.37 -21.50 -14.98
N ALA A 780 -22.29 -21.53 -14.01
CA ALA A 780 -23.02 -22.70 -13.52
C ALA A 780 -22.38 -23.50 -12.37
N ASN A 781 -22.31 -22.91 -11.18
CA ASN A 781 -22.94 -23.48 -9.97
C ASN A 781 -22.93 -22.46 -8.83
N LEU A 782 -24.06 -21.78 -8.63
CA LEU A 782 -24.30 -20.84 -7.52
C LEU A 782 -24.12 -21.46 -6.12
N SER A 783 -24.02 -22.78 -6.02
CA SER A 783 -23.76 -23.48 -4.74
C SER A 783 -22.28 -23.50 -4.35
N ASP A 784 -21.35 -23.34 -5.29
CA ASP A 784 -19.91 -23.46 -5.06
C ASP A 784 -19.22 -22.09 -4.83
N GLU A 785 -19.90 -20.99 -5.16
CA GLU A 785 -19.39 -19.61 -4.99
C GLU A 785 -19.47 -19.11 -3.53
N SER A 786 -20.10 -19.88 -2.64
CA SER A 786 -20.15 -19.59 -1.19
C SER A 786 -18.99 -20.23 -0.40
N GLU A 787 -18.14 -21.01 -1.07
CA GLU A 787 -16.84 -21.49 -0.55
C GLU A 787 -15.69 -20.72 -1.21
#